data_AF-A0A2N0T156-F1
#
_entry.id   AF-A0A2N0T156-F1
#
_cell.length_a   1.000
_cell.length_b   1.000
_cell.length_c   1.000
_cell.angle_alpha   90.00
_cell.angle_beta   90.00
_cell.angle_gamma   90.00
#
_symmetry.space_group_name_H-M   'P 1'
#
loop_
_entity.id
_entity.type
_entity.pdbx_description
1 polymer ?
#
loop_
_entity_poly.entity_id
_entity_poly.type
_entity_poly.pdbx_seq_one_letter_code
_entity_poly.pdbx_strand_id
1 'polypeptide(L)'
;MTDIYGYAAAAPLYRAAGWMQVIPLPEGRKTPPPSGFTGRSRKPVTDEQVQVWSQATPNANTGIVIPEGVLVLDIDAAQGHQVKADGAKGISELSQELGMLPATWSSTAHGIDSPARHLFYKVPEGLAWKGGAIEGVDILQPGHRYSVVWPSIHPSGEMYCWYTPSGRVASTLPHIGDLATLPWKWVDYLRKPDSMANLTHSNPSTTPIASNPRGYDARMCKAVNTFLNRTLANPASKGSRHDTTLQAVWTLANFAQEGHRGALDAINQLKPRFISEIAPDRQGREREAAREWASILSGAMEKVNGVQAHADPCEQSKIERMTPGEFDELTQNTIASQMEESHPEAVQNTGTMPVQAGSTPVAPVQNGSTESHEANKTASPSWQFEDLAQLASGIELPPTPTVFQREDGQGLFYRGAVNDLHGEPGCGKSMIAQIAAAQELKSSHDVIYIDYEDSARNVVKRLLLLGVTGEQIVAHFHYVRPSAKPSSPTSLDGWRETLDYADTATLAIIDGVTSCLAYAGLDSNSGDDIAAWYNTMPRLISACGPAVVLIDHVVKSKDNRGRYAGGSMQKLALIDGISYSVDMTKPVGKGVRGTIVIKSGKDRISEIEEHCAVSWDSSGSHLREAARIEINSTDPKLMRVTIARPNMMPSEDRQAKRDDFRPTGLMERISRMLEDSLEEPNQSELFKALKEDGSGARTAVMSKAVSLLLQEGFVSNRSGRNNRSIFKSVRPYRQIDDPKSDAYVDRMSREEASELDDENHLEI
;
A
#
# COMPACT_ATOMS: atom_id res chain seq x y z
N MET A 1 5.37 -29.88 32.25
CA MET A 1 4.62 -28.61 32.16
C MET A 1 3.30 -28.78 31.41
N THR A 2 2.57 -29.88 31.61
CA THR A 2 1.35 -30.19 30.82
C THR A 2 0.05 -29.68 31.43
N ASP A 3 0.08 -29.18 32.67
CA ASP A 3 -1.15 -28.88 33.43
C ASP A 3 -1.35 -27.38 33.68
N ILE A 4 -0.52 -26.52 33.07
CA ILE A 4 -0.58 -25.06 33.26
C ILE A 4 -1.22 -24.45 32.01
N TYR A 5 -2.36 -23.79 32.22
CA TYR A 5 -3.14 -23.14 31.17
C TYR A 5 -3.45 -21.70 31.56
N GLY A 6 -3.42 -20.80 30.57
CA GLY A 6 -3.84 -19.42 30.73
C GLY A 6 -2.84 -18.49 31.46
N TYR A 7 -3.07 -17.20 31.26
CA TYR A 7 -2.26 -16.11 31.82
C TYR A 7 -2.15 -16.15 33.34
N ALA A 8 -3.24 -16.47 34.05
CA ALA A 8 -3.25 -16.44 35.52
C ALA A 8 -2.24 -17.40 36.15
N ALA A 9 -2.10 -18.59 35.58
CA ALA A 9 -1.15 -19.59 36.05
C ALA A 9 0.26 -19.33 35.52
N ALA A 10 0.39 -18.77 34.32
CA ALA A 10 1.67 -18.55 33.66
C ALA A 10 2.42 -17.32 34.19
N ALA A 11 1.74 -16.19 34.40
CA ALA A 11 2.38 -14.91 34.71
C ALA A 11 3.30 -14.93 35.95
N PRO A 12 2.92 -15.57 37.08
CA PRO A 12 3.80 -15.68 38.24
C PRO A 12 5.07 -16.49 37.95
N LEU A 13 4.96 -17.54 37.14
CA LEU A 13 6.10 -18.40 36.78
C LEU A 13 7.10 -17.65 35.90
N TYR A 14 6.62 -16.87 34.93
CA TYR A 14 7.48 -16.02 34.10
C TYR A 14 8.18 -14.94 34.92
N ARG A 15 7.46 -14.29 35.86
CA ARG A 15 8.06 -13.29 36.75
C ARG A 15 9.12 -13.91 37.66
N ALA A 16 8.86 -15.10 38.22
CA ALA A 16 9.86 -15.85 39.00
C ALA A 16 11.08 -16.26 38.16
N ALA A 17 10.90 -16.49 36.86
CA ALA A 17 11.98 -16.77 35.92
C ALA A 17 12.77 -15.50 35.48
N GLY A 18 12.37 -14.31 35.93
CA GLY A 18 13.02 -13.03 35.63
C GLY A 18 12.35 -12.22 34.50
N TRP A 19 11.27 -12.73 33.91
CA TRP A 19 10.51 -12.02 32.88
C TRP A 19 9.47 -11.12 33.55
N MET A 20 9.83 -9.87 33.80
CA MET A 20 8.99 -8.97 34.61
C MET A 20 7.79 -8.39 33.83
N GLN A 21 7.94 -8.09 32.53
CA GLN A 21 6.87 -7.51 31.72
C GLN A 21 6.02 -8.58 31.03
N VAL A 22 5.13 -9.21 31.80
CA VAL A 22 4.22 -10.27 31.31
C VAL A 22 2.82 -9.70 31.12
N ILE A 23 2.26 -9.82 29.91
CA ILE A 23 0.97 -9.21 29.54
C ILE A 23 -0.04 -10.25 29.04
N PRO A 24 -1.35 -10.09 29.35
CA PRO A 24 -2.39 -10.95 28.80
C PRO A 24 -2.72 -10.57 27.35
N LEU A 25 -3.04 -11.57 26.54
CA LEU A 25 -3.57 -11.42 25.18
C LEU A 25 -4.89 -12.19 25.08
N PRO A 26 -5.83 -11.80 24.19
CA PRO A 26 -7.06 -12.55 24.04
C PRO A 26 -6.80 -14.02 23.74
N GLU A 27 -7.57 -14.91 24.35
CA GLU A 27 -7.43 -16.36 24.20
C GLU A 27 -7.46 -16.77 22.72
N GLY A 28 -6.50 -17.62 22.31
CA GLY A 28 -6.35 -18.06 20.91
C GLY A 28 -5.94 -16.97 19.91
N ARG A 29 -5.62 -15.74 20.38
CA ARG A 29 -5.18 -14.63 19.54
C ARG A 29 -3.81 -14.11 19.96
N LYS A 30 -3.12 -13.47 19.02
CA LYS A 30 -1.84 -12.81 19.26
C LYS A 30 -1.98 -11.32 19.56
N THR A 31 -3.16 -10.73 19.34
CA THR A 31 -3.46 -9.29 19.44
C THR A 31 -4.93 -9.07 19.81
N PRO A 32 -5.31 -7.87 20.32
CA PRO A 32 -4.44 -6.75 20.73
C PRO A 32 -3.84 -6.91 22.15
N PRO A 33 -2.69 -6.28 22.46
CA PRO A 33 -2.16 -6.20 23.82
C PRO A 33 -2.89 -5.13 24.67
N PRO A 34 -2.72 -5.14 26.01
CA PRO A 34 -3.20 -4.07 26.88
C PRO A 34 -2.57 -2.72 26.53
N SER A 35 -3.40 -1.67 26.45
CA SER A 35 -2.95 -0.33 26.07
C SER A 35 -1.94 0.26 27.07
N GLY A 36 -0.84 0.80 26.55
CA GLY A 36 0.20 1.47 27.35
C GLY A 36 1.21 0.55 28.04
N PHE A 37 1.16 -0.77 27.85
CA PHE A 37 2.11 -1.74 28.45
C PHE A 37 3.14 -2.29 27.46
N THR A 38 3.06 -1.89 26.19
CA THR A 38 4.02 -2.20 25.11
C THR A 38 4.58 -0.90 24.51
N GLY A 39 5.70 -0.98 23.78
CA GLY A 39 6.34 0.20 23.17
C GLY A 39 7.37 0.93 24.06
N ARG A 40 7.89 2.07 23.57
CA ARG A 40 9.00 2.82 24.19
C ARG A 40 8.61 3.53 25.49
N SER A 41 7.38 4.02 25.61
CA SER A 41 6.84 4.68 26.82
C SER A 41 5.97 3.74 27.66
N ARG A 42 6.28 2.43 27.66
CA ARG A 42 5.49 1.41 28.35
C ARG A 42 5.46 1.63 29.86
N LYS A 43 4.31 1.40 30.47
CA LYS A 43 4.17 1.33 31.92
C LYS A 43 4.76 0.01 32.44
N PRO A 44 5.40 0.00 33.62
CA PRO A 44 5.80 -1.24 34.26
C PRO A 44 4.56 -2.06 34.66
N VAL A 45 4.64 -3.37 34.45
CA VAL A 45 3.64 -4.33 34.93
C VAL A 45 3.92 -4.61 36.40
N THR A 46 3.07 -4.08 37.27
CA THR A 46 3.13 -4.31 38.73
C THR A 46 2.48 -5.63 39.12
N ASP A 47 2.79 -6.15 40.31
CA ASP A 47 2.15 -7.37 40.81
C ASP A 47 0.62 -7.20 40.97
N GLU A 48 0.18 -6.02 41.38
CA GLU A 48 -1.24 -5.65 41.42
C GLU A 48 -1.89 -5.74 40.04
N GLN A 49 -1.20 -5.24 39.01
CA GLN A 49 -1.72 -5.29 37.64
C GLN A 49 -1.83 -6.72 37.11
N VAL A 50 -0.87 -7.59 37.46
CA VAL A 50 -0.93 -9.03 37.15
C VAL A 50 -2.12 -9.66 37.86
N GLN A 51 -2.35 -9.37 39.14
CA GLN A 51 -3.51 -9.91 39.87
C GLN A 51 -4.84 -9.49 39.23
N VAL A 52 -4.98 -8.22 38.85
CA VAL A 52 -6.17 -7.71 38.15
C VAL A 52 -6.41 -8.47 36.85
N TRP A 53 -5.38 -8.64 36.02
CA TRP A 53 -5.50 -9.36 34.75
C TRP A 53 -5.74 -10.87 34.93
N SER A 54 -5.12 -11.49 35.92
CA SER A 54 -5.34 -12.90 36.27
C SER A 54 -6.78 -13.16 36.71
N GLN A 55 -7.43 -12.20 37.38
CA GLN A 55 -8.84 -12.30 37.76
C GLN A 55 -9.78 -12.00 36.59
N ALA A 56 -9.47 -10.98 35.78
CA ALA A 56 -10.34 -10.54 34.69
C ALA A 56 -10.31 -11.51 33.49
N THR A 57 -9.14 -12.05 33.16
CA THR A 57 -8.91 -12.89 31.98
C THR A 57 -7.97 -14.04 32.31
N PRO A 58 -8.39 -15.02 33.14
CA PRO A 58 -7.50 -16.08 33.61
C PRO A 58 -6.94 -16.97 32.50
N ASN A 59 -7.74 -17.22 31.46
CA ASN A 59 -7.42 -18.08 30.31
C ASN A 59 -6.76 -17.33 29.14
N ALA A 60 -6.40 -16.06 29.33
CA ALA A 60 -5.74 -15.27 28.30
C ALA A 60 -4.42 -15.93 27.84
N ASN A 61 -4.05 -15.67 26.59
CA ASN A 61 -2.71 -15.96 26.10
C ASN A 61 -1.68 -15.11 26.86
N THR A 62 -0.45 -15.62 26.96
CA THR A 62 0.67 -14.98 27.66
C THR A 62 1.68 -14.39 26.67
N GLY A 63 1.87 -13.07 26.75
CA GLY A 63 2.92 -12.35 26.03
C GLY A 63 4.01 -11.86 26.98
N ILE A 64 5.28 -11.92 26.54
CA ILE A 64 6.41 -11.30 27.25
C ILE A 64 6.97 -10.14 26.43
N VAL A 65 7.06 -8.96 27.05
CA VAL A 65 7.76 -7.81 26.45
C VAL A 65 9.25 -8.00 26.71
N ILE A 66 10.06 -7.83 25.66
CA ILE A 66 11.50 -8.12 25.71
C ILE A 66 12.19 -7.12 26.66
N PRO A 67 12.87 -7.59 27.73
CA PRO A 67 13.59 -6.73 28.67
C PRO A 67 14.92 -6.26 28.09
N GLU A 68 15.49 -5.21 28.68
CA GLU A 68 16.86 -4.79 28.37
C GLU A 68 17.85 -5.95 28.58
N GLY A 69 18.89 -5.99 27.74
CA GLY A 69 19.86 -7.08 27.73
C GLY A 69 19.39 -8.36 27.01
N VAL A 70 18.18 -8.37 26.44
CA VAL A 70 17.66 -9.49 25.63
C VAL A 70 17.24 -9.01 24.24
N LEU A 71 17.52 -9.84 23.23
CA LEU A 71 17.08 -9.66 21.85
C LEU A 71 16.45 -10.96 21.35
N VAL A 72 15.37 -10.86 20.57
CA VAL A 72 14.73 -12.03 19.94
C VAL A 72 14.75 -11.90 18.44
N LEU A 73 15.20 -12.95 17.77
CA LEU A 73 15.07 -13.11 16.32
C LEU A 73 13.81 -13.92 16.05
N ASP A 74 12.81 -13.28 15.44
CA ASP A 74 11.56 -13.92 15.03
C ASP A 74 11.70 -14.38 13.58
N ILE A 75 11.88 -15.70 13.41
CA ILE A 75 12.06 -16.32 12.09
C ILE A 75 10.69 -16.72 11.56
N ASP A 76 10.30 -16.15 10.41
CA ASP A 76 9.12 -16.57 9.66
C ASP A 76 9.47 -17.75 8.73
N ALA A 77 8.60 -18.77 8.66
CA ALA A 77 8.70 -19.85 7.69
C ALA A 77 7.67 -19.71 6.56
N ALA A 78 8.05 -20.14 5.35
CA ALA A 78 7.18 -20.10 4.16
C ALA A 78 5.90 -20.96 4.29
N GLN A 79 5.91 -22.00 5.15
CA GLN A 79 4.73 -22.83 5.41
C GLN A 79 3.69 -22.09 6.26
N GLY A 80 2.87 -21.29 5.59
CA GLY A 80 1.72 -20.58 6.16
C GLY A 80 1.50 -19.20 5.56
N HIS A 81 2.52 -18.63 4.90
CA HIS A 81 2.46 -17.30 4.29
C HIS A 81 3.10 -17.38 2.90
N GLN A 82 2.29 -17.48 1.84
CA GLN A 82 2.74 -17.61 0.44
C GLN A 82 3.51 -16.38 -0.11
N VAL A 83 3.89 -15.41 0.73
CA VAL A 83 4.43 -14.09 0.30
C VAL A 83 5.60 -13.58 1.16
N LYS A 84 6.13 -14.33 2.14
CA LYS A 84 7.33 -13.90 2.88
C LYS A 84 8.54 -14.73 2.46
N ALA A 85 9.70 -14.09 2.29
CA ALA A 85 10.97 -14.77 2.09
C ALA A 85 11.24 -15.79 3.21
N ASP A 86 11.94 -16.88 2.89
CA ASP A 86 12.28 -17.93 3.85
C ASP A 86 13.32 -17.40 4.86
N GLY A 87 12.86 -17.00 6.05
CA GLY A 87 13.72 -16.44 7.10
C GLY A 87 14.79 -17.43 7.56
N ALA A 88 14.54 -18.73 7.49
CA ALA A 88 15.54 -19.74 7.81
C ALA A 88 16.67 -19.78 6.78
N LYS A 89 16.34 -19.58 5.50
CA LYS A 89 17.34 -19.40 4.44
C LYS A 89 18.15 -18.12 4.66
N GLY A 90 17.49 -17.01 5.00
CA GLY A 90 18.16 -15.74 5.30
C GLY A 90 19.14 -15.84 6.48
N ILE A 91 18.76 -16.53 7.56
CA ILE A 91 19.68 -16.82 8.67
C ILE A 91 20.84 -17.71 8.24
N SER A 92 20.60 -18.71 7.38
CA SER A 92 21.66 -19.59 6.87
C SER A 92 22.70 -18.83 6.05
N GLU A 93 22.25 -17.93 5.17
CA GLU A 93 23.12 -17.07 4.35
C GLU A 93 23.93 -16.10 5.24
N LEU A 94 23.27 -15.40 6.17
CA LEU A 94 23.97 -14.52 7.13
C LEU A 94 24.95 -15.28 8.04
N SER A 95 24.66 -16.53 8.38
CA SER A 95 25.57 -17.37 9.18
C SER A 95 26.85 -17.72 8.45
N GLN A 96 26.87 -17.71 7.11
CA GLN A 96 28.09 -17.90 6.32
C GLN A 96 29.04 -16.71 6.45
N GLU A 97 28.49 -15.49 6.57
CA GLU A 97 29.25 -14.24 6.67
C GLU A 97 29.62 -13.88 8.12
N LEU A 98 28.64 -13.94 9.03
CA LEU A 98 28.76 -13.48 10.42
C LEU A 98 29.20 -14.59 11.39
N GLY A 99 29.19 -15.85 10.93
CA GLY A 99 29.40 -17.05 11.73
C GLY A 99 28.10 -17.64 12.27
N MET A 100 28.10 -18.94 12.60
CA MET A 100 26.89 -19.63 13.06
C MET A 100 26.35 -19.02 14.36
N LEU A 101 25.03 -18.82 14.42
CA LEU A 101 24.35 -18.45 15.65
C LEU A 101 24.52 -19.55 16.71
N PRO A 102 24.83 -19.19 17.97
CA PRO A 102 24.88 -20.18 19.04
C PRO A 102 23.47 -20.73 19.30
N ALA A 103 23.42 -22.02 19.63
CA ALA A 103 22.17 -22.65 20.02
C ALA A 103 21.66 -22.01 21.31
N THR A 104 20.38 -21.61 21.32
CA THR A 104 19.75 -20.91 22.44
C THR A 104 18.32 -21.39 22.66
N TRP A 105 17.70 -20.88 23.71
CA TRP A 105 16.29 -21.13 24.00
C TRP A 105 15.39 -20.54 22.93
N SER A 106 14.38 -21.30 22.52
CA SER A 106 13.45 -20.88 21.48
C SER A 106 12.00 -21.20 21.80
N SER A 107 11.07 -20.44 21.21
CA SER A 107 9.64 -20.69 21.35
C SER A 107 8.95 -20.77 19.99
N THR A 108 8.08 -21.77 19.83
CA THR A 108 7.23 -21.96 18.63
C THR A 108 6.01 -22.80 18.97
N ALA A 109 4.91 -22.62 18.21
CA ALA A 109 3.72 -23.46 18.28
C ALA A 109 3.74 -24.63 17.28
N HIS A 110 4.67 -24.61 16.31
CA HIS A 110 4.63 -25.50 15.14
C HIS A 110 5.53 -26.74 15.25
N GLY A 111 5.92 -27.11 16.47
CA GLY A 111 6.72 -28.31 16.72
C GLY A 111 8.23 -28.14 16.54
N ILE A 112 8.96 -29.22 16.85
CA ILE A 112 10.43 -29.25 16.92
C ILE A 112 11.13 -28.99 15.58
N ASP A 113 10.51 -29.43 14.48
CA ASP A 113 11.09 -29.36 13.13
C ASP A 113 10.75 -28.05 12.41
N SER A 114 9.92 -27.18 13.02
CA SER A 114 9.48 -25.96 12.34
C SER A 114 10.59 -24.91 12.30
N PRO A 115 10.96 -24.39 11.11
CA PRO A 115 11.90 -23.28 11.01
C PRO A 115 11.32 -21.98 11.58
N ALA A 116 9.98 -21.85 11.68
CA ALA A 116 9.35 -20.69 12.27
C ALA A 116 9.45 -20.74 13.80
N ARG A 117 10.30 -19.89 14.38
CA ARG A 117 10.55 -19.85 15.83
C ARG A 117 11.14 -18.53 16.26
N HIS A 118 10.89 -18.18 17.52
CA HIS A 118 11.52 -17.06 18.21
C HIS A 118 12.80 -17.54 18.89
N LEU A 119 13.97 -17.02 18.52
CA LEU A 119 15.26 -17.34 19.14
C LEU A 119 15.68 -16.24 20.12
N PHE A 120 15.92 -16.58 21.39
CA PHE A 120 16.19 -15.59 22.45
C PHE A 120 17.68 -15.52 22.79
N TYR A 121 18.27 -14.34 22.70
CA TYR A 121 19.70 -14.12 22.96
C TYR A 121 19.94 -13.05 24.02
N LYS A 122 21.01 -13.19 24.79
CA LYS A 122 21.56 -12.08 25.57
C LYS A 122 22.35 -11.16 24.67
N VAL A 123 22.17 -9.87 24.90
CA VAL A 123 22.88 -8.80 24.21
C VAL A 123 23.36 -7.75 25.22
N PRO A 124 24.36 -6.93 24.88
CA PRO A 124 24.73 -5.80 25.75
C PRO A 124 23.55 -4.84 25.95
N GLU A 125 23.42 -4.32 27.17
CA GLU A 125 22.45 -3.27 27.49
C GLU A 125 22.85 -1.93 26.86
N GLY A 126 21.89 -1.01 26.73
CA GLY A 126 22.14 0.35 26.23
C GLY A 126 22.36 0.49 24.72
N LEU A 127 22.34 -0.61 23.96
CA LEU A 127 22.46 -0.58 22.50
C LEU A 127 21.10 -0.36 21.82
N ALA A 128 21.10 0.37 20.70
CA ALA A 128 19.95 0.55 19.84
C ALA A 128 19.97 -0.45 18.67
N TRP A 129 18.87 -1.14 18.39
CA TRP A 129 18.82 -2.21 17.38
C TRP A 129 18.02 -1.82 16.13
N LYS A 130 18.34 -2.44 14.98
CA LYS A 130 17.56 -2.37 13.74
C LYS A 130 16.15 -2.96 13.93
N GLY A 131 15.23 -2.67 13.01
CA GLY A 131 13.84 -3.16 13.07
C GLY A 131 13.66 -4.61 12.59
N GLY A 132 14.57 -5.08 11.73
CA GLY A 132 14.63 -6.44 11.19
C GLY A 132 16.08 -6.78 10.84
N ALA A 133 16.42 -8.07 10.83
CA ALA A 133 17.77 -8.55 10.53
C ALA A 133 17.97 -8.71 9.01
N ILE A 134 16.99 -9.31 8.36
CA ILE A 134 16.88 -9.54 6.92
C ILE A 134 15.40 -9.81 6.60
N GLU A 135 15.01 -9.82 5.33
CA GLU A 135 13.65 -10.21 4.93
C GLU A 135 13.29 -11.60 5.49
N GLY A 136 12.15 -11.71 6.18
CA GLY A 136 11.72 -12.94 6.86
C GLY A 136 12.29 -13.15 8.28
N VAL A 137 13.08 -12.21 8.81
CA VAL A 137 13.58 -12.23 10.19
C VAL A 137 13.37 -10.88 10.89
N ASP A 138 12.36 -10.81 11.75
CA ASP A 138 12.04 -9.62 12.55
C ASP A 138 12.86 -9.59 13.85
N ILE A 139 13.18 -8.38 14.34
CA ILE A 139 13.89 -8.19 15.61
C ILE A 139 12.92 -7.69 16.69
N LEU A 140 12.73 -8.48 17.75
CA LEU A 140 12.03 -8.03 18.96
C LEU A 140 13.06 -7.57 19.98
N GLN A 141 12.97 -6.28 20.34
CA GLN A 141 13.92 -5.57 21.19
C GLN A 141 13.19 -4.81 22.31
N PRO A 142 13.92 -4.32 23.33
CA PRO A 142 13.34 -3.48 24.37
C PRO A 142 12.62 -2.26 23.78
N GLY A 143 11.35 -2.06 24.13
CA GLY A 143 10.53 -0.96 23.62
C GLY A 143 9.91 -1.18 22.23
N HIS A 144 10.02 -2.39 21.67
CA HIS A 144 9.30 -2.83 20.47
C HIS A 144 8.06 -3.69 20.84
N ARG A 145 7.69 -4.68 20.01
CA ARG A 145 6.58 -5.63 20.26
C ARG A 145 6.92 -6.63 21.39
N TYR A 146 6.05 -7.62 21.60
CA TYR A 146 6.16 -8.70 22.59
C TYR A 146 6.25 -10.06 21.87
N SER A 147 6.77 -11.07 22.58
CA SER A 147 6.73 -12.46 22.13
C SER A 147 5.56 -13.20 22.78
N VAL A 148 4.77 -13.92 21.98
CA VAL A 148 3.76 -14.87 22.49
C VAL A 148 4.48 -16.18 22.86
N VAL A 149 4.24 -16.71 24.06
CA VAL A 149 5.00 -17.84 24.62
C VAL A 149 4.09 -18.86 25.30
N TRP A 150 4.61 -20.04 25.61
CA TRP A 150 3.88 -21.09 26.36
C TRP A 150 3.27 -20.50 27.66
N PRO A 151 2.04 -20.85 28.08
CA PRO A 151 1.12 -21.85 27.52
C PRO A 151 0.09 -21.26 26.55
N SER A 152 0.46 -20.26 25.74
CA SER A 152 -0.49 -19.62 24.81
C SER A 152 -0.93 -20.54 23.67
N ILE A 153 -2.16 -20.36 23.19
CA ILE A 153 -2.70 -21.01 22.00
C ILE A 153 -2.50 -20.11 20.77
N HIS A 154 -1.87 -20.66 19.74
CA HIS A 154 -1.76 -20.06 18.42
C HIS A 154 -3.14 -20.04 17.72
N PRO A 155 -3.43 -19.07 16.83
CA PRO A 155 -4.69 -19.06 16.07
C PRO A 155 -4.98 -20.34 15.25
N SER A 156 -3.97 -21.18 14.98
CA SER A 156 -4.14 -22.50 14.36
C SER A 156 -4.71 -23.56 15.31
N GLY A 157 -4.80 -23.26 16.61
CA GLY A 157 -5.20 -24.19 17.67
C GLY A 157 -4.03 -24.88 18.36
N GLU A 158 -2.80 -24.73 17.88
CA GLU A 158 -1.60 -25.34 18.46
C GLU A 158 -1.08 -24.53 19.66
N MET A 159 -0.55 -25.20 20.68
CA MET A 159 0.02 -24.52 21.84
C MET A 159 1.49 -24.16 21.60
N TYR A 160 1.88 -22.95 21.99
CA TYR A 160 3.27 -22.54 22.04
C TYR A 160 4.05 -23.40 23.04
N CYS A 161 5.24 -23.86 22.64
CA CYS A 161 6.17 -24.61 23.49
C CYS A 161 7.51 -23.88 23.58
N TRP A 162 8.23 -24.10 24.68
CA TRP A 162 9.65 -23.75 24.80
C TRP A 162 10.52 -24.93 24.38
N TYR A 163 11.68 -24.62 23.81
CA TYR A 163 12.69 -25.58 23.41
C TYR A 163 14.05 -25.16 24.00
N THR A 164 14.77 -26.13 24.54
CA THR A 164 16.13 -25.96 25.06
C THR A 164 17.12 -25.70 23.92
N PRO A 165 18.35 -25.21 24.22
CA PRO A 165 19.41 -25.09 23.22
C PRO A 165 19.73 -26.41 22.47
N SER A 166 19.48 -27.56 23.08
CA SER A 166 19.61 -28.87 22.44
C SER A 166 18.44 -29.24 21.51
N GLY A 167 17.49 -28.33 21.31
CA GLY A 167 16.32 -28.51 20.45
C GLY A 167 15.20 -29.36 21.07
N ARG A 168 15.30 -29.76 22.34
CA ARG A 168 14.27 -30.58 23.00
C ARG A 168 13.17 -29.72 23.58
N VAL A 169 11.92 -30.21 23.59
CA VAL A 169 10.83 -29.54 24.30
C VAL A 169 11.22 -29.37 25.77
N ALA A 170 11.17 -28.14 26.25
CA ALA A 170 11.58 -27.81 27.60
C ALA A 170 10.51 -28.19 28.62
N SER A 171 10.96 -28.71 29.76
CA SER A 171 10.12 -29.00 30.93
C SER A 171 10.15 -27.88 31.98
N THR A 172 10.92 -26.81 31.74
CA THR A 172 11.02 -25.61 32.56
C THR A 172 11.05 -24.34 31.71
N LEU A 173 10.71 -23.19 32.30
CA LEU A 173 10.88 -21.89 31.66
C LEU A 173 12.36 -21.49 31.62
N PRO A 174 12.84 -20.80 30.57
CA PRO A 174 14.18 -20.23 30.56
C PRO A 174 14.29 -19.09 31.56
N HIS A 175 15.34 -19.08 32.38
CA HIS A 175 15.78 -17.85 33.01
C HIS A 175 16.52 -16.98 31.97
N ILE A 176 16.49 -15.66 32.14
CA ILE A 176 17.30 -14.75 31.31
C ILE A 176 18.78 -15.16 31.35
N GLY A 177 19.24 -15.64 32.51
CA GLY A 177 20.59 -16.20 32.73
C GLY A 177 20.95 -17.43 31.87
N ASP A 178 19.97 -18.17 31.35
CA ASP A 178 20.21 -19.40 30.58
C ASP A 178 20.31 -19.15 29.06
N LEU A 179 20.03 -17.93 28.62
CA LEU A 179 20.09 -17.53 27.21
C LEU A 179 21.54 -17.44 26.73
N ALA A 180 21.80 -17.91 25.50
CA ALA A 180 23.10 -17.77 24.88
C ALA A 180 23.41 -16.30 24.55
N THR A 181 24.67 -15.90 24.69
CA THR A 181 25.12 -14.55 24.29
C THR A 181 25.24 -14.47 22.78
N LEU A 182 24.66 -13.42 22.19
CA LEU A 182 24.78 -13.17 20.76
C LEU A 182 26.23 -12.78 20.40
N PRO A 183 26.87 -13.40 19.38
CA PRO A 183 28.23 -13.07 19.01
C PRO A 183 28.38 -11.60 18.57
N TRP A 184 29.53 -10.99 18.84
CA TRP A 184 29.75 -9.56 18.54
C TRP A 184 29.58 -9.20 17.06
N LYS A 185 29.96 -10.08 16.13
CA LYS A 185 29.71 -9.87 14.69
C LYS A 185 28.23 -9.69 14.38
N TRP A 186 27.37 -10.48 15.03
CA TRP A 186 25.93 -10.36 14.93
C TRP A 186 25.43 -9.10 15.64
N VAL A 187 25.98 -8.77 16.81
CA VAL A 187 25.64 -7.52 17.51
C VAL A 187 25.97 -6.29 16.66
N ASP A 188 27.16 -6.23 16.05
CA ASP A 188 27.59 -5.16 15.15
C ASP A 188 26.70 -5.05 13.91
N TYR A 189 26.33 -6.19 13.32
CA TYR A 189 25.45 -6.22 12.18
C TYR A 189 24.02 -5.74 12.53
N LEU A 190 23.51 -6.11 13.71
CA LEU A 190 22.12 -5.85 14.11
C LEU A 190 21.92 -4.53 14.86
N ARG A 191 22.98 -3.93 15.42
CA ARG A 191 22.91 -2.63 16.09
C ARG A 191 22.82 -1.50 15.07
N LYS A 192 22.24 -0.38 15.51
CA LYS A 192 22.35 0.91 14.81
C LYS A 192 23.75 1.47 15.05
N PRO A 193 24.32 2.25 14.11
CA PRO A 193 25.61 2.89 14.30
C PRO A 193 25.60 3.76 15.57
N ASP A 194 26.62 3.63 16.43
CA ASP A 194 26.74 4.45 17.65
C ASP A 194 26.92 5.92 17.25
N SER A 195 25.97 6.78 17.64
CA SER A 195 26.25 8.20 17.80
C SER A 195 26.75 8.39 19.24
N MET A 196 27.93 8.98 19.39
CA MET A 196 28.67 9.09 20.66
C MET A 196 27.79 9.49 21.85
N ALA A 197 27.67 8.56 22.81
CA ALA A 197 27.43 8.91 24.19
C ALA A 197 28.73 9.46 24.79
N ASN A 198 28.81 10.78 24.97
CA ASN A 198 29.50 11.47 26.07
C ASN A 198 29.49 12.97 25.79
N LEU A 199 28.71 13.73 26.56
CA LEU A 199 29.03 15.08 27.04
C LEU A 199 28.02 15.45 28.14
N THR A 200 28.41 15.14 29.38
CA THR A 200 27.80 15.68 30.59
C THR A 200 28.19 17.15 30.78
N HIS A 201 27.20 17.96 31.11
CA HIS A 201 27.26 19.28 31.77
C HIS A 201 28.01 20.44 31.09
N SER A 202 27.22 21.41 30.61
CA SER A 202 27.29 22.81 31.10
C SER A 202 26.08 23.61 30.60
N ASN A 203 25.30 24.15 31.55
CA ASN A 203 24.29 25.17 31.27
C ASN A 203 24.99 26.48 30.86
N PRO A 204 24.59 27.15 29.77
CA PRO A 204 24.80 28.58 29.64
C PRO A 204 23.55 29.35 30.07
N SER A 205 23.81 30.35 30.88
CA SER A 205 22.89 31.28 31.53
C SER A 205 21.89 31.93 30.57
N THR A 206 20.62 31.92 30.98
CA THR A 206 19.55 32.78 30.46
C THR A 206 19.87 34.26 30.70
N THR A 207 19.94 35.04 29.62
CA THR A 207 19.68 36.49 29.65
C THR A 207 18.36 36.77 28.91
N PRO A 208 17.47 37.62 29.45
CA PRO A 208 16.20 37.93 28.81
C PRO A 208 16.43 38.99 27.74
N ILE A 209 16.10 38.71 26.48
CA ILE A 209 16.07 39.71 25.41
C ILE A 209 14.62 39.94 24.99
N ALA A 210 14.27 41.22 24.95
CA ALA A 210 12.94 41.76 24.71
C ALA A 210 12.30 41.25 23.42
N SER A 211 11.01 40.93 23.56
CA SER A 211 10.07 40.65 22.48
C SER A 211 9.99 41.82 21.49
N ASN A 212 10.33 41.57 20.22
CA ASN A 212 9.87 42.41 19.11
C ASN A 212 9.01 41.55 18.17
N PRO A 213 7.69 41.80 18.08
CA PRO A 213 6.85 41.12 17.11
C PRO A 213 6.94 41.84 15.77
N ARG A 214 7.31 41.10 14.72
CA ARG A 214 7.32 41.50 13.30
C ARG A 214 8.40 42.52 12.91
N GLY A 215 9.60 42.00 12.66
CA GLY A 215 10.64 42.70 11.90
C GLY A 215 11.65 41.68 11.40
N TYR A 216 12.06 41.79 10.14
CA TYR A 216 13.13 40.99 9.54
C TYR A 216 14.40 41.11 10.40
N ASP A 217 14.84 40.01 11.04
CA ASP A 217 16.03 40.05 11.88
C ASP A 217 17.26 39.89 10.99
N ALA A 218 18.05 40.97 10.83
CA ALA A 218 19.25 40.99 9.98
C ALA A 218 20.36 40.02 10.45
N ARG A 219 20.20 39.42 11.63
CA ARG A 219 21.04 38.35 12.16
C ARG A 219 20.67 36.96 11.63
N MET A 220 19.55 36.82 10.93
CA MET A 220 19.09 35.57 10.33
C MET A 220 19.13 35.62 8.81
N CYS A 221 19.55 34.53 8.17
CA CYS A 221 19.53 34.42 6.71
C CYS A 221 18.09 34.40 6.18
N LYS A 222 17.92 34.64 4.87
CA LYS A 222 16.60 34.75 4.23
C LYS A 222 15.74 33.49 4.43
N ALA A 223 16.34 32.30 4.37
CA ALA A 223 15.65 31.03 4.55
C ALA A 223 15.11 30.86 5.98
N VAL A 224 15.95 31.14 7.00
CA VAL A 224 15.59 31.06 8.41
C VAL A 224 14.51 32.10 8.76
N ASN A 225 14.66 33.35 8.30
CA ASN A 225 13.65 34.40 8.50
C ASN A 225 12.29 34.03 7.89
N THR A 226 12.28 33.47 6.68
CA THR A 226 11.04 33.10 5.98
C THR A 226 10.33 31.96 6.69
N PHE A 227 11.08 30.94 7.11
CA PHE A 227 10.54 29.80 7.85
C PHE A 227 10.00 30.22 9.23
N LEU A 228 10.77 30.99 10.00
CA LEU A 228 10.35 31.46 11.33
C LEU A 228 9.07 32.30 11.24
N ASN A 229 8.99 33.25 10.31
CA ASN A 229 7.80 34.09 10.14
C ASN A 229 6.57 33.29 9.70
N ARG A 230 6.74 32.28 8.84
CA ARG A 230 5.64 31.39 8.44
C ARG A 230 5.12 30.56 9.62
N THR A 231 6.02 30.00 10.41
CA THR A 231 5.68 29.23 11.62
C THR A 231 4.97 30.10 12.66
N LEU A 232 5.44 31.33 12.87
CA LEU A 232 4.80 32.30 13.77
C LEU A 232 3.43 32.80 13.26
N ALA A 233 3.21 32.81 11.94
CA ALA A 233 1.95 33.25 11.35
C ALA A 233 0.84 32.18 11.36
N ASN A 234 1.18 30.89 11.50
CA ASN A 234 0.21 29.80 11.39
C ASN A 234 0.46 28.66 12.42
N PRO A 235 0.13 28.88 13.71
CA PRO A 235 0.54 28.00 14.81
C PRO A 235 -0.26 26.69 14.97
N ALA A 236 -1.25 26.40 14.12
CA ALA A 236 -2.02 25.16 14.22
C ALA A 236 -2.44 24.64 12.84
N SER A 237 -1.64 23.73 12.28
CA SER A 237 -2.03 22.88 11.16
C SER A 237 -1.99 21.41 11.61
N LYS A 238 -3.19 20.84 11.79
CA LYS A 238 -3.52 19.41 12.01
C LYS A 238 -2.57 18.63 12.93
N GLY A 239 -2.83 18.70 14.23
CA GLY A 239 -2.14 17.96 15.29
C GLY A 239 -2.30 18.67 16.62
N SER A 240 -1.78 18.10 17.72
CA SER A 240 -1.66 18.87 18.96
C SER A 240 -0.67 20.03 18.70
N ARG A 241 -0.90 21.22 19.26
CA ARG A 241 -0.02 22.41 19.07
C ARG A 241 1.45 22.12 19.44
N HIS A 242 1.65 21.15 20.31
CA HIS A 242 2.93 20.55 20.67
C HIS A 242 3.67 19.92 19.46
N ASP A 243 2.96 19.21 18.58
CA ASP A 243 3.55 18.52 17.42
C ASP A 243 4.01 19.50 16.34
N THR A 244 3.23 20.56 16.08
CA THR A 244 3.60 21.62 15.12
C THR A 244 4.87 22.35 15.59
N THR A 245 5.00 22.62 16.89
CA THR A 245 6.19 23.27 17.44
C THR A 245 7.40 22.34 17.45
N LEU A 246 7.19 21.05 17.71
CA LEU A 246 8.23 20.03 17.59
C LEU A 246 8.82 20.00 16.18
N GLN A 247 7.98 19.95 15.15
CA GLN A 247 8.41 19.98 13.75
C GLN A 247 9.19 21.24 13.41
N ALA A 248 8.75 22.41 13.87
CA ALA A 248 9.46 23.66 13.65
C ALA A 248 10.85 23.70 14.30
N VAL A 249 11.01 23.16 15.51
CA VAL A 249 12.32 23.06 16.19
C VAL A 249 13.25 22.09 15.44
N TRP A 250 12.73 20.98 14.92
CA TRP A 250 13.48 20.04 14.07
C TRP A 250 14.00 20.69 12.79
N THR A 251 13.15 21.43 12.07
CA THR A 251 13.56 22.09 10.82
C THR A 251 14.59 23.19 11.06
N LEU A 252 14.44 24.00 12.13
CA LEU A 252 15.42 25.03 12.45
C LEU A 252 16.75 24.45 12.95
N ALA A 253 16.74 23.28 13.63
CA ALA A 253 17.96 22.56 13.99
C ALA A 253 18.72 22.07 12.75
N ASN A 254 18.00 21.60 11.72
CA ASN A 254 18.61 21.26 10.42
C ASN A 254 19.21 22.48 9.73
N PHE A 255 18.54 23.64 9.74
CA PHE A 255 19.14 24.86 9.21
C PHE A 255 20.42 25.27 9.95
N ALA A 256 20.49 25.04 11.27
CA ALA A 256 21.71 25.25 12.04
C ALA A 256 22.83 24.29 11.62
N GLN A 257 22.50 23.03 11.31
CA GLN A 257 23.44 22.03 10.79
C GLN A 257 23.97 22.40 9.40
N GLU A 258 23.11 22.94 8.54
CA GLU A 258 23.46 23.37 7.19
C GLU A 258 24.31 24.66 7.19
N GLY A 259 24.52 25.30 8.35
CA GLY A 259 25.32 26.52 8.47
C GLY A 259 24.56 27.82 8.19
N HIS A 260 23.23 27.77 8.16
CA HIS A 260 22.42 28.98 7.96
C HIS A 260 22.50 29.92 9.17
N ARG A 261 22.84 31.18 8.91
CA ARG A 261 23.03 32.20 9.94
C ARG A 261 21.70 32.48 10.65
N GLY A 262 21.72 32.49 11.98
CA GLY A 262 20.59 32.85 12.85
C GLY A 262 19.54 31.74 13.12
N ALA A 263 19.80 30.50 12.71
CA ALA A 263 18.88 29.37 12.97
C ALA A 263 18.66 29.07 14.46
N LEU A 264 19.72 29.13 15.29
CA LEU A 264 19.61 28.96 16.74
C LEU A 264 18.87 30.12 17.42
N ASP A 265 19.03 31.35 16.90
CA ASP A 265 18.28 32.51 17.37
C ASP A 265 16.79 32.36 17.07
N ALA A 266 16.43 31.77 15.92
CA ALA A 266 15.04 31.48 15.56
C ALA A 266 14.40 30.44 16.50
N ILE A 267 15.15 29.41 16.90
CA ILE A 267 14.69 28.43 17.90
C ILE A 267 14.41 29.10 19.24
N ASN A 268 15.29 30.00 19.68
CA ASN A 268 15.11 30.73 20.93
C ASN A 268 13.88 31.65 20.91
N GLN A 269 13.47 32.17 19.75
CA GLN A 269 12.25 32.97 19.61
C GLN A 269 10.95 32.13 19.72
N LEU A 270 11.00 30.82 19.47
CA LEU A 270 9.85 29.92 19.61
C LEU A 270 9.61 29.46 21.06
N LYS A 271 10.65 29.47 21.90
CA LYS A 271 10.61 29.00 23.30
C LYS A 271 9.53 29.65 24.17
N PRO A 272 9.37 31.00 24.20
CA PRO A 272 8.39 31.64 25.08
C PRO A 272 6.95 31.30 24.67
N ARG A 273 6.71 31.14 23.36
CA ARG A 273 5.40 30.78 22.80
C ARG A 273 5.00 29.37 23.18
N PHE A 274 5.89 28.39 23.00
CA PHE A 274 5.65 26.99 23.37
C PHE A 274 5.27 26.84 24.85
N ILE A 275 6.02 27.50 25.74
CA ILE A 275 5.76 27.46 27.18
C ILE A 275 4.39 28.07 27.48
N SER A 276 4.07 29.22 26.89
CA SER A 276 2.76 29.87 27.10
C SER A 276 1.56 29.04 26.61
N GLU A 277 1.75 28.23 25.57
CA GLU A 277 0.69 27.46 24.94
C GLU A 277 0.40 26.12 25.63
N ILE A 278 1.42 25.48 26.24
CA ILE A 278 1.31 24.12 26.80
C ILE A 278 1.25 24.12 28.33
N ALA A 279 1.75 25.17 28.98
CA ALA A 279 1.67 25.31 30.44
C ALA A 279 0.23 25.16 31.01
N PRO A 280 -0.85 25.61 30.36
CA PRO A 280 -2.21 25.43 30.91
C PRO A 280 -2.63 23.95 31.03
N ASP A 281 -2.10 23.06 30.19
CA ASP A 281 -2.54 21.67 30.04
C ASP A 281 -1.67 20.65 30.81
N ARG A 282 -0.68 21.13 31.59
CA ARG A 282 0.27 20.29 32.34
C ARG A 282 0.16 20.52 33.86
N GLN A 283 0.27 19.45 34.64
CA GLN A 283 0.14 19.51 36.11
C GLN A 283 1.23 20.40 36.77
N GLY A 284 2.40 20.54 36.16
CA GLY A 284 3.50 21.41 36.59
C GLY A 284 3.60 22.77 35.87
N ARG A 285 2.58 23.14 35.09
CA ARG A 285 2.47 24.39 34.30
C ARG A 285 3.74 24.75 33.54
N GLU A 286 4.26 25.97 33.72
CA GLU A 286 5.43 26.49 32.99
C GLU A 286 6.71 25.69 33.26
N ARG A 287 6.86 25.09 34.45
CA ARG A 287 8.07 24.35 34.81
C ARG A 287 8.16 23.00 34.10
N GLU A 288 7.01 22.37 33.86
CA GLU A 288 6.92 21.12 33.10
C GLU A 288 7.03 21.39 31.59
N ALA A 289 6.37 22.43 31.09
CA ALA A 289 6.51 22.88 29.70
C ALA A 289 7.95 23.31 29.35
N ALA A 290 8.67 23.96 30.27
CA ALA A 290 10.09 24.31 30.08
C ALA A 290 11.01 23.08 30.06
N ARG A 291 10.67 22.02 30.81
CA ARG A 291 11.40 20.73 30.76
C ARG A 291 11.11 19.98 29.47
N GLU A 292 9.86 19.97 29.01
CA GLU A 292 9.49 19.42 27.70
C GLU A 292 10.23 20.15 26.58
N TRP A 293 10.28 21.49 26.59
CA TRP A 293 11.07 22.27 25.65
C TRP A 293 12.55 21.89 25.67
N ALA A 294 13.15 21.77 26.86
CA ALA A 294 14.55 21.39 26.99
C ALA A 294 14.81 19.98 26.44
N SER A 295 13.90 19.03 26.64
CA SER A 295 14.01 17.68 26.08
C SER A 295 13.87 17.66 24.56
N ILE A 296 12.98 18.49 24.01
CA ILE A 296 12.78 18.62 22.57
C ILE A 296 14.00 19.25 21.91
N LEU A 297 14.52 20.33 22.48
CA LEU A 297 15.70 21.01 21.99
C LEU A 297 16.95 20.13 22.10
N SER A 298 17.13 19.41 23.23
CA SER A 298 18.21 18.45 23.39
C SER A 298 18.15 17.36 22.32
N GLY A 299 16.98 16.75 22.11
CA GLY A 299 16.81 15.71 21.10
C GLY A 299 17.00 16.21 19.66
N ALA A 300 16.64 17.47 19.37
CA ALA A 300 16.88 18.10 18.07
C ALA A 300 18.36 18.44 17.87
N MET A 301 19.04 18.98 18.90
CA MET A 301 20.45 19.35 18.85
C MET A 301 21.39 18.13 18.89
N GLU A 302 21.00 17.03 19.54
CA GLU A 302 21.76 15.77 19.57
C GLU A 302 21.88 15.11 18.19
N LYS A 303 20.98 15.42 17.24
CA LYS A 303 21.09 14.97 15.84
C LYS A 303 21.92 15.90 14.96
N VAL A 304 22.35 17.05 15.46
CA VAL A 304 23.23 17.99 14.77
C VAL A 304 24.68 17.66 15.14
N ASN A 305 25.35 16.81 14.34
CA ASN A 305 26.79 16.57 14.43
C ASN A 305 27.47 16.98 13.13
N GLY A 306 28.36 17.97 13.19
CA GLY A 306 29.20 18.39 12.07
C GLY A 306 29.56 19.87 12.15
N VAL A 307 30.84 20.17 11.90
CA VAL A 307 31.47 21.50 11.91
C VAL A 307 30.57 22.56 11.26
N GLN A 308 30.34 23.69 11.95
CA GLN A 308 29.71 24.87 11.33
C GLN A 308 30.46 25.20 10.04
N ALA A 309 29.77 25.11 8.89
CA ALA A 309 30.32 25.58 7.64
C ALA A 309 30.79 27.03 7.82
N HIS A 310 32.03 27.34 7.43
CA HIS A 310 32.65 28.66 7.67
C HIS A 310 31.96 29.82 6.94
N ALA A 311 30.96 29.55 6.10
CA ALA A 311 30.13 30.56 5.46
C ALA A 311 28.69 30.05 5.26
N ASP A 312 27.74 30.97 5.34
CA ASP A 312 26.30 30.70 5.16
C ASP A 312 26.04 30.21 3.72
N PRO A 313 25.34 29.08 3.52
CA PRO A 313 24.99 28.58 2.20
C PRO A 313 24.16 29.55 1.35
N CYS A 314 23.48 30.51 1.98
CA CYS A 314 22.78 31.60 1.32
C CYS A 314 23.71 32.69 0.76
N GLU A 315 25.01 32.69 1.10
CA GLU A 315 25.99 33.71 0.73
C GLU A 315 27.14 33.18 -0.17
N GLN A 316 27.29 31.87 -0.39
CA GLN A 316 28.33 31.28 -1.25
C GLN A 316 27.92 31.11 -2.73
N SER A 317 28.84 31.39 -3.66
CA SER A 317 28.66 31.14 -5.11
C SER A 317 29.05 29.69 -5.51
N LYS A 318 28.45 29.19 -6.60
CA LYS A 318 28.50 27.79 -7.07
C LYS A 318 29.92 27.22 -7.31
N ILE A 319 30.94 28.08 -7.47
CA ILE A 319 32.30 27.70 -7.89
C ILE A 319 33.15 27.22 -6.71
N GLU A 320 32.89 27.71 -5.50
CA GLU A 320 33.72 27.43 -4.31
C GLU A 320 33.40 26.08 -3.64
N ARG A 321 32.44 25.31 -4.18
CA ARG A 321 31.95 24.05 -3.59
C ARG A 321 32.50 22.77 -4.25
N MET A 322 33.39 22.86 -5.24
CA MET A 322 33.89 21.69 -5.98
C MET A 322 35.22 21.17 -5.41
N THR A 323 35.39 19.84 -5.38
CA THR A 323 36.65 19.20 -4.93
C THR A 323 37.68 19.13 -6.08
N PRO A 324 39.00 19.06 -5.79
CA PRO A 324 40.04 19.21 -6.83
C PRO A 324 39.96 18.20 -7.99
N GLY A 325 39.36 17.03 -7.78
CA GLY A 325 39.18 16.02 -8.83
C GLY A 325 38.11 16.34 -9.87
N GLU A 326 37.12 17.18 -9.53
CA GLU A 326 36.03 17.55 -10.45
C GLU A 326 36.44 18.67 -11.42
N PHE A 327 37.55 19.36 -11.15
CA PHE A 327 38.05 20.45 -11.99
C PHE A 327 38.84 19.93 -13.21
N ASP A 328 39.55 18.80 -13.05
CA ASP A 328 40.38 18.22 -14.12
C ASP A 328 39.53 17.50 -15.20
N GLU A 329 38.40 16.90 -14.83
CA GLU A 329 37.47 16.26 -15.78
C GLU A 329 36.74 17.27 -16.68
N LEU A 330 36.42 18.47 -16.17
CA LEU A 330 35.80 19.54 -16.96
C LEU A 330 36.77 20.13 -17.99
N THR A 331 38.07 20.21 -17.65
CA THR A 331 39.07 20.83 -18.52
C THR A 331 39.42 19.93 -19.72
N GLN A 332 39.44 18.59 -19.54
CA GLN A 332 39.69 17.66 -20.65
C GLN A 332 38.49 17.55 -21.62
N ASN A 333 37.26 17.59 -21.11
CA ASN A 333 36.05 17.50 -21.94
C ASN A 333 35.79 18.78 -22.76
N THR A 334 36.30 19.93 -22.33
CA THR A 334 36.13 21.21 -23.04
C THR A 334 37.13 21.39 -24.21
N ILE A 335 38.31 20.75 -24.15
CA ILE A 335 39.33 20.86 -25.20
C ILE A 335 39.04 19.90 -26.37
N ALA A 336 38.45 18.73 -26.10
CA ALA A 336 38.11 17.74 -27.14
C ALA A 336 36.93 18.15 -28.02
N SER A 337 36.08 19.08 -27.56
CA SER A 337 34.86 19.51 -28.27
C SER A 337 35.01 20.79 -29.10
N GLN A 338 36.23 21.36 -29.21
CA GLN A 338 36.51 22.58 -30.00
C GLN A 338 37.40 22.36 -31.23
N MET A 339 37.71 21.12 -31.63
CA MET A 339 38.52 20.84 -32.83
C MET A 339 37.84 19.84 -33.77
N GLU A 340 36.63 20.12 -34.25
CA GLU A 340 36.10 19.54 -35.49
C GLU A 340 34.83 20.29 -35.94
N GLU A 341 34.99 21.40 -36.66
CA GLU A 341 34.35 21.63 -37.98
C GLU A 341 34.71 23.02 -38.53
N SER A 342 35.08 23.03 -39.81
CA SER A 342 35.69 24.15 -40.53
C SER A 342 34.67 24.87 -41.43
N HIS A 343 34.77 26.20 -41.48
CA HIS A 343 34.24 27.23 -42.41
C HIS A 343 34.18 26.87 -43.93
N PRO A 344 33.54 27.67 -44.86
CA PRO A 344 33.27 29.14 -44.86
C PRO A 344 31.86 29.54 -45.44
N GLU A 345 31.38 30.80 -45.64
CA GLU A 345 32.01 32.07 -46.02
C GLU A 345 31.03 33.28 -45.92
N ALA A 346 31.57 34.47 -45.54
CA ALA A 346 31.22 35.86 -45.93
C ALA A 346 29.83 36.49 -45.62
N VAL A 347 29.65 37.78 -45.23
CA VAL A 347 30.51 38.96 -44.99
C VAL A 347 29.62 40.08 -44.34
N GLN A 348 30.17 40.76 -43.33
CA GLN A 348 29.99 42.17 -42.88
C GLN A 348 28.58 42.81 -42.72
N ASN A 349 28.28 43.31 -41.51
CA ASN A 349 28.47 44.75 -41.23
C ASN A 349 28.32 45.15 -39.75
N THR A 350 29.04 46.22 -39.44
CA THR A 350 29.27 46.92 -38.16
C THR A 350 28.09 47.77 -37.70
N GLY A 351 28.03 48.10 -36.40
CA GLY A 351 27.33 49.32 -35.96
C GLY A 351 26.68 49.31 -34.57
N THR A 352 27.42 49.83 -33.59
CA THR A 352 27.07 50.30 -32.25
C THR A 352 25.76 51.13 -32.11
N MET A 353 25.12 50.98 -30.93
CA MET A 353 24.04 51.75 -30.26
C MET A 353 24.21 53.30 -30.27
N PRO A 354 23.27 54.20 -29.79
CA PRO A 354 22.12 54.00 -28.86
C PRO A 354 20.81 54.87 -29.04
N VAL A 355 19.76 54.42 -28.34
CA VAL A 355 18.68 55.11 -27.54
C VAL A 355 18.34 56.61 -27.77
N GLN A 356 17.06 56.95 -28.04
CA GLN A 356 16.17 57.79 -27.17
C GLN A 356 14.80 58.18 -27.79
N ALA A 357 13.75 57.93 -26.99
CA ALA A 357 12.54 58.74 -26.66
C ALA A 357 11.60 59.34 -27.73
N GLY A 358 10.28 59.15 -27.52
CA GLY A 358 9.28 60.18 -27.80
C GLY A 358 7.92 59.74 -28.37
N SER A 359 6.95 59.51 -27.48
CA SER A 359 5.54 59.94 -27.52
C SER A 359 4.63 59.69 -28.76
N THR A 360 3.51 59.00 -28.48
CA THR A 360 2.20 58.96 -29.18
C THR A 360 1.59 60.37 -29.42
N PRO A 361 0.55 60.57 -30.29
CA PRO A 361 -0.57 59.64 -30.60
C PRO A 361 -1.02 59.59 -32.09
N VAL A 362 -1.96 58.67 -32.41
CA VAL A 362 -3.16 58.81 -33.28
C VAL A 362 -3.57 57.42 -33.82
N ALA A 363 -4.80 56.99 -33.48
CA ALA A 363 -5.57 55.93 -34.13
C ALA A 363 -6.63 56.59 -35.06
N PRO A 364 -7.47 55.89 -35.86
CA PRO A 364 -7.60 54.44 -36.07
C PRO A 364 -7.76 54.02 -37.56
N VAL A 365 -7.50 52.75 -37.91
CA VAL A 365 -8.27 52.05 -38.97
C VAL A 365 -8.41 50.57 -38.59
N GLN A 366 -9.64 50.09 -38.71
CA GLN A 366 -10.16 48.79 -38.32
C GLN A 366 -9.85 47.66 -39.33
N ASN A 367 -10.01 46.44 -38.79
CA ASN A 367 -10.38 45.16 -39.40
C ASN A 367 -9.27 44.22 -39.88
N GLY A 368 -9.28 43.03 -39.26
CA GLY A 368 -8.55 41.85 -39.70
C GLY A 368 -8.45 40.80 -38.59
N SER A 369 -9.57 40.13 -38.33
CA SER A 369 -9.77 39.01 -37.41
C SER A 369 -8.72 37.89 -37.48
N THR A 370 -8.09 37.62 -36.35
CA THR A 370 -7.55 36.30 -35.98
C THR A 370 -7.67 36.18 -34.47
N GLU A 371 -8.75 35.54 -34.01
CA GLU A 371 -8.89 35.12 -32.62
C GLU A 371 -7.91 33.96 -32.38
N SER A 372 -6.69 34.31 -31.96
CA SER A 372 -5.79 33.38 -31.30
C SER A 372 -6.31 33.16 -29.87
N HIS A 373 -6.63 31.91 -29.55
CA HIS A 373 -6.86 31.44 -28.20
C HIS A 373 -5.66 31.73 -27.30
N GLU A 374 -5.64 32.91 -26.66
CA GLU A 374 -4.83 33.15 -25.46
C GLU A 374 -5.54 32.47 -24.28
N ALA A 375 -5.36 31.15 -24.17
CA ALA A 375 -5.63 30.44 -22.94
C ALA A 375 -4.54 30.79 -21.93
N ASN A 376 -4.81 31.85 -21.15
CA ASN A 376 -4.30 32.17 -19.81
C ASN A 376 -3.08 31.36 -19.30
N LYS A 377 -1.89 31.60 -19.87
CA LYS A 377 -0.60 31.24 -19.26
C LYS A 377 -0.21 32.25 -18.18
N THR A 378 -1.01 32.37 -17.11
CA THR A 378 -0.57 32.92 -15.81
C THR A 378 -1.53 32.49 -14.70
N ALA A 379 -1.41 31.25 -14.20
CA ALA A 379 -1.98 30.92 -12.90
C ALA A 379 -1.17 31.64 -11.81
N SER A 380 -1.56 32.87 -11.51
CA SER A 380 -1.08 33.60 -10.34
C SER A 380 -1.68 32.97 -9.07
N PRO A 381 -0.95 32.85 -7.95
CA PRO A 381 -1.53 32.39 -6.70
C PRO A 381 -2.34 33.54 -6.09
N SER A 382 -3.60 33.68 -6.50
CA SER A 382 -4.48 34.70 -5.96
C SER A 382 -5.82 34.08 -5.57
N TRP A 383 -6.16 34.18 -4.30
CA TRP A 383 -7.53 34.03 -3.81
C TRP A 383 -8.39 35.12 -4.48
N GLN A 384 -8.95 34.80 -5.63
CA GLN A 384 -9.85 35.65 -6.40
C GLN A 384 -11.07 34.81 -6.77
N PHE A 385 -12.25 35.45 -6.75
CA PHE A 385 -13.46 34.79 -7.21
C PHE A 385 -13.37 34.58 -8.73
N GLU A 386 -13.65 33.36 -9.18
CA GLU A 386 -13.75 33.05 -10.61
C GLU A 386 -14.95 33.78 -11.22
N ASP A 387 -14.77 34.29 -12.45
CA ASP A 387 -15.89 34.83 -13.23
C ASP A 387 -16.73 33.67 -13.78
N LEU A 388 -17.89 33.46 -13.16
CA LEU A 388 -18.79 32.37 -13.51
C LEU A 388 -19.67 32.68 -14.74
N ALA A 389 -19.52 33.83 -15.39
CA ALA A 389 -20.41 34.24 -16.49
C ALA A 389 -20.40 33.23 -17.66
N GLN A 390 -19.23 32.67 -18.01
CA GLN A 390 -19.12 31.66 -19.06
C GLN A 390 -19.68 30.30 -18.60
N LEU A 391 -19.39 29.86 -17.38
CA LEU A 391 -19.93 28.62 -16.80
C LEU A 391 -21.46 28.66 -16.70
N ALA A 392 -22.02 29.79 -16.24
CA ALA A 392 -23.47 30.00 -16.13
C ALA A 392 -24.19 30.05 -17.48
N SER A 393 -23.47 30.32 -18.58
CA SER A 393 -24.02 30.28 -19.94
C SER A 393 -24.12 28.85 -20.51
N GLY A 394 -23.59 27.84 -19.80
CA GLY A 394 -23.62 26.44 -20.21
C GLY A 394 -22.62 26.06 -21.31
N ILE A 395 -21.67 26.95 -21.61
CA ILE A 395 -20.66 26.76 -22.68
C ILE A 395 -19.52 25.83 -22.24
N GLU A 396 -19.29 25.68 -20.94
CA GLU A 396 -18.37 24.70 -20.36
C GLU A 396 -19.16 23.70 -19.51
N LEU A 397 -19.60 22.61 -20.15
CA LEU A 397 -20.10 21.44 -19.45
C LEU A 397 -18.93 20.75 -18.71
N PRO A 398 -19.19 20.03 -17.60
CA PRO A 398 -18.15 19.24 -16.95
C PRO A 398 -17.48 18.30 -17.96
N PRO A 399 -16.15 18.06 -17.84
CA PRO A 399 -15.43 17.26 -18.82
C PRO A 399 -16.03 15.85 -18.88
N THR A 400 -16.50 15.44 -20.06
CA THR A 400 -16.92 14.06 -20.30
C THR A 400 -15.70 13.14 -20.39
N PRO A 401 -15.79 11.88 -19.94
CA PRO A 401 -14.67 10.96 -20.06
C PRO A 401 -14.53 10.51 -21.52
N THR A 402 -13.37 10.76 -22.12
CA THR A 402 -13.12 10.49 -23.55
C THR A 402 -11.99 9.48 -23.79
N VAL A 403 -11.16 9.25 -22.77
CA VAL A 403 -9.96 8.39 -22.87
C VAL A 403 -10.29 6.99 -22.35
N PHE A 404 -9.61 5.97 -22.90
CA PHE A 404 -9.83 4.56 -22.59
C PHE A 404 -11.26 4.10 -22.91
N GLN A 405 -11.62 4.14 -24.19
CA GLN A 405 -12.98 3.93 -24.65
C GLN A 405 -13.39 2.46 -24.66
N ARG A 406 -14.62 2.21 -24.19
CA ARG A 406 -15.33 0.96 -24.37
C ARG A 406 -15.80 0.77 -25.81
N GLU A 407 -16.25 -0.43 -26.14
CA GLU A 407 -16.83 -0.74 -27.46
C GLU A 407 -18.09 0.07 -27.80
N ASP A 408 -18.79 0.62 -26.80
CA ASP A 408 -19.94 1.51 -26.98
C ASP A 408 -19.58 3.00 -27.10
N GLY A 409 -18.28 3.32 -27.18
CA GLY A 409 -17.77 4.69 -27.30
C GLY A 409 -17.63 5.45 -25.98
N GLN A 410 -18.08 4.86 -24.86
CA GLN A 410 -17.96 5.47 -23.54
C GLN A 410 -16.49 5.51 -23.11
N GLY A 411 -15.96 6.71 -22.84
CA GLY A 411 -14.64 6.85 -22.20
C GLY A 411 -14.70 6.52 -20.71
N LEU A 412 -13.57 6.09 -20.18
CA LEU A 412 -13.43 5.66 -18.78
C LEU A 412 -12.50 6.56 -17.98
N PHE A 413 -11.70 7.42 -18.61
CA PHE A 413 -10.88 8.42 -17.92
C PHE A 413 -11.23 9.84 -18.36
N TYR A 414 -11.21 10.76 -17.40
CA TYR A 414 -11.45 12.17 -17.61
C TYR A 414 -10.16 12.88 -18.00
N ARG A 415 -10.21 13.63 -19.10
CA ARG A 415 -9.17 14.59 -19.48
C ARG A 415 -9.15 15.79 -18.53
N GLY A 416 -8.01 16.46 -18.44
CA GLY A 416 -7.84 17.61 -17.53
C GLY A 416 -7.90 17.25 -16.05
N ALA A 417 -8.03 15.96 -15.73
CA ALA A 417 -8.26 15.47 -14.39
C ALA A 417 -7.30 14.33 -14.06
N VAL A 418 -7.11 14.12 -12.76
CA VAL A 418 -6.32 13.02 -12.25
C VAL A 418 -7.25 11.87 -11.88
N ASN A 419 -7.03 10.74 -12.52
CA ASN A 419 -7.72 9.46 -12.39
C ASN A 419 -6.81 8.45 -11.70
N ASP A 420 -7.36 7.36 -11.16
CA ASP A 420 -6.57 6.27 -10.59
C ASP A 420 -7.05 4.87 -10.95
N LEU A 421 -6.07 3.96 -10.95
CA LEU A 421 -6.26 2.51 -10.94
C LEU A 421 -5.59 1.95 -9.68
N HIS A 422 -6.37 1.33 -8.81
CA HIS A 422 -5.85 0.71 -7.60
C HIS A 422 -6.27 -0.75 -7.47
N GLY A 423 -5.45 -1.55 -6.79
CA GLY A 423 -5.69 -2.98 -6.61
C GLY A 423 -4.46 -3.74 -6.19
N GLU A 424 -4.60 -5.04 -6.00
CA GLU A 424 -3.51 -5.93 -5.58
C GLU A 424 -2.35 -5.97 -6.60
N PRO A 425 -1.12 -6.25 -6.16
CA PRO A 425 -0.04 -6.60 -7.07
C PRO A 425 -0.48 -7.73 -8.02
N GLY A 426 -0.20 -7.59 -9.32
CA GLY A 426 -0.54 -8.61 -10.32
C GLY A 426 -2.01 -8.63 -10.80
N CYS A 427 -2.88 -7.72 -10.36
CA CYS A 427 -4.28 -7.67 -10.84
C CYS A 427 -4.47 -7.04 -12.24
N GLY A 428 -3.40 -6.58 -12.90
CA GLY A 428 -3.43 -6.10 -14.28
C GLY A 428 -3.58 -4.57 -14.46
N LYS A 429 -3.31 -3.75 -13.44
CA LYS A 429 -3.37 -2.27 -13.54
C LYS A 429 -2.49 -1.70 -14.66
N SER A 430 -1.21 -2.05 -14.70
CA SER A 430 -0.30 -1.59 -15.76
C SER A 430 -0.69 -2.13 -17.14
N MET A 431 -1.33 -3.31 -17.20
CA MET A 431 -1.90 -3.82 -18.47
C MET A 431 -3.06 -2.95 -18.94
N ILE A 432 -3.98 -2.56 -18.05
CA ILE A 432 -5.08 -1.63 -18.38
C ILE A 432 -4.53 -0.29 -18.88
N ALA A 433 -3.56 0.29 -18.17
CA ALA A 433 -2.96 1.56 -18.56
C ALA A 433 -2.27 1.47 -19.93
N GLN A 434 -1.59 0.36 -20.23
CA GLN A 434 -0.98 0.13 -21.55
C GLN A 434 -2.01 -0.13 -22.65
N ILE A 435 -3.17 -0.72 -22.34
CA ILE A 435 -4.29 -0.83 -23.29
C ILE A 435 -4.85 0.56 -23.62
N ALA A 436 -5.03 1.42 -22.61
CA ALA A 436 -5.43 2.81 -22.81
C ALA A 436 -4.42 3.56 -23.68
N ALA A 437 -3.12 3.46 -23.36
CA ALA A 437 -2.05 4.02 -24.18
C ALA A 437 -2.09 3.50 -25.63
N ALA A 438 -2.32 2.19 -25.82
CA ALA A 438 -2.40 1.62 -27.16
C ALA A 438 -3.60 2.15 -27.96
N GLN A 439 -4.74 2.46 -27.33
CA GLN A 439 -5.88 3.10 -28.02
C GLN A 439 -5.55 4.52 -28.50
N GLU A 440 -4.89 5.31 -27.65
CA GLU A 440 -4.48 6.68 -27.98
C GLU A 440 -3.40 6.71 -29.07
N LEU A 441 -2.35 5.89 -28.94
CA LEU A 441 -1.25 5.82 -29.93
C LEU A 441 -1.75 5.37 -31.31
N LYS A 442 -2.73 4.45 -31.35
CA LYS A 442 -3.36 4.03 -32.61
C LYS A 442 -4.17 5.13 -33.28
N SER A 443 -4.62 6.10 -32.48
CA SER A 443 -5.34 7.29 -32.93
C SER A 443 -4.38 8.47 -33.21
N SER A 444 -3.07 8.23 -33.22
CA SER A 444 -2.02 9.25 -33.42
C SER A 444 -2.07 10.38 -32.37
N HIS A 445 -2.44 10.02 -31.14
CA HIS A 445 -2.39 10.92 -30.00
C HIS A 445 -1.14 10.69 -29.16
N ASP A 446 -0.57 11.78 -28.63
CA ASP A 446 0.61 11.73 -27.77
C ASP A 446 0.27 11.16 -26.38
N VAL A 447 1.13 10.25 -25.90
CA VAL A 447 1.00 9.60 -24.60
C VAL A 447 2.29 9.74 -23.83
N ILE A 448 2.18 10.21 -22.59
CA ILE A 448 3.30 10.28 -21.65
C ILE A 448 3.25 9.06 -20.72
N TYR A 449 4.36 8.35 -20.55
CA TYR A 449 4.46 7.20 -19.64
C TYR A 449 5.65 7.37 -18.70
N ILE A 450 5.35 7.62 -17.42
CA ILE A 450 6.31 7.79 -16.34
C ILE A 450 6.37 6.49 -15.54
N ASP A 451 7.44 5.73 -15.74
CA ASP A 451 7.57 4.35 -15.23
C ASP A 451 8.58 4.25 -14.10
N TYR A 452 8.12 3.91 -12.90
CA TYR A 452 8.98 3.63 -11.73
C TYR A 452 9.15 2.13 -11.45
N GLU A 453 8.42 1.24 -12.14
CA GLU A 453 8.27 -0.16 -11.76
C GLU A 453 8.86 -1.14 -12.78
N ASP A 454 8.80 -0.82 -14.08
CA ASP A 454 9.20 -1.71 -15.17
C ASP A 454 10.30 -1.07 -16.05
N SER A 455 10.37 -1.46 -17.33
CA SER A 455 11.37 -0.99 -18.27
C SER A 455 10.74 -0.73 -19.64
N ALA A 456 11.32 0.23 -20.37
CA ALA A 456 10.93 0.56 -21.75
C ALA A 456 10.81 -0.68 -22.63
N ARG A 457 11.75 -1.64 -22.52
CA ARG A 457 11.73 -2.88 -23.31
C ARG A 457 10.46 -3.70 -23.08
N ASN A 458 10.02 -3.83 -21.84
CA ASN A 458 8.83 -4.61 -21.50
C ASN A 458 7.55 -3.88 -21.89
N VAL A 459 7.50 -2.56 -21.71
CA VAL A 459 6.36 -1.71 -22.11
C VAL A 459 6.21 -1.71 -23.63
N VAL A 460 7.27 -1.41 -24.39
CA VAL A 460 7.27 -1.43 -25.86
C VAL A 460 6.87 -2.79 -26.40
N LYS A 461 7.39 -3.88 -25.82
CA LYS A 461 6.98 -5.24 -26.22
C LYS A 461 5.47 -5.46 -26.08
N ARG A 462 4.85 -4.98 -25.01
CA ARG A 462 3.41 -5.12 -24.79
C ARG A 462 2.62 -4.21 -25.73
N LEU A 463 3.06 -2.98 -26.00
CA LEU A 463 2.44 -2.09 -26.99
C LEU A 463 2.45 -2.69 -28.40
N LEU A 464 3.58 -3.28 -28.82
CA LEU A 464 3.68 -4.01 -30.07
C LEU A 464 2.71 -5.20 -30.12
N LEU A 465 2.61 -5.98 -29.03
CA LEU A 465 1.64 -7.07 -28.93
C LEU A 465 0.19 -6.55 -28.98
N LEU A 466 -0.08 -5.37 -28.42
CA LEU A 466 -1.39 -4.72 -28.52
C LEU A 466 -1.66 -4.17 -29.92
N GLY A 467 -0.72 -4.28 -30.86
CA GLY A 467 -0.88 -3.89 -32.26
C GLY A 467 -0.59 -2.42 -32.54
N VAL A 468 0.15 -1.73 -31.67
CA VAL A 468 0.72 -0.41 -31.98
C VAL A 468 1.96 -0.61 -32.85
N THR A 469 2.15 0.18 -33.90
CA THR A 469 3.32 0.04 -34.78
C THR A 469 4.56 0.71 -34.18
N GLY A 470 5.74 0.34 -34.69
CA GLY A 470 6.99 0.98 -34.25
C GLY A 470 7.02 2.48 -34.57
N GLU A 471 6.46 2.88 -35.72
CA GLU A 471 6.37 4.28 -36.14
C GLU A 471 5.47 5.08 -35.18
N GLN A 472 4.32 4.53 -34.79
CA GLN A 472 3.42 5.16 -33.82
C GLN A 472 4.08 5.33 -32.45
N ILE A 473 4.84 4.33 -31.98
CA ILE A 473 5.57 4.41 -30.71
C ILE A 473 6.63 5.50 -30.78
N VAL A 474 7.44 5.54 -31.85
CA VAL A 474 8.52 6.54 -31.98
C VAL A 474 7.95 7.97 -32.09
N ALA A 475 6.82 8.14 -32.76
CA ALA A 475 6.23 9.46 -32.99
C ALA A 475 5.47 10.01 -31.77
N HIS A 476 4.74 9.16 -31.04
CA HIS A 476 3.72 9.61 -30.09
C HIS A 476 3.87 9.05 -28.66
N PHE A 477 4.84 8.16 -28.40
CA PHE A 477 5.01 7.56 -27.07
C PHE A 477 6.23 8.15 -26.34
N HIS A 478 5.95 9.08 -25.43
CA HIS A 478 6.97 9.77 -24.61
C HIS A 478 7.17 9.01 -23.29
N TYR A 479 8.17 8.12 -23.28
CA TYR A 479 8.50 7.29 -22.11
C TYR A 479 9.64 7.89 -21.30
N VAL A 480 9.43 7.99 -19.99
CA VAL A 480 10.48 8.38 -19.03
C VAL A 480 10.56 7.36 -17.89
N ARG A 481 11.79 6.97 -17.55
CA ARG A 481 12.10 6.21 -16.35
C ARG A 481 12.93 7.06 -15.40
N PRO A 482 12.32 7.73 -14.41
CA PRO A 482 13.06 8.63 -13.54
C PRO A 482 14.11 7.89 -12.70
N SER A 483 15.33 8.43 -12.66
CA SER A 483 16.42 7.95 -11.80
C SER A 483 16.74 8.91 -10.65
N ALA A 484 16.12 10.10 -10.64
CA ALA A 484 16.27 11.15 -9.63
C ALA A 484 14.95 11.94 -9.46
N LYS A 485 14.91 12.87 -8.49
CA LYS A 485 13.74 13.73 -8.24
C LYS A 485 13.47 14.67 -9.43
N PRO A 486 12.21 14.95 -9.81
CA PRO A 486 11.91 15.94 -10.85
C PRO A 486 12.48 17.34 -10.57
N SER A 487 12.57 17.72 -9.29
CA SER A 487 13.16 18.98 -8.84
C SER A 487 14.69 18.97 -8.77
N SER A 488 15.34 17.84 -9.07
CA SER A 488 16.80 17.74 -9.15
C SER A 488 17.31 18.57 -10.33
N PRO A 489 18.42 19.30 -10.20
CA PRO A 489 19.03 20.01 -11.33
C PRO A 489 19.28 19.12 -12.56
N THR A 490 19.53 17.82 -12.35
CA THR A 490 19.73 16.81 -13.41
C THR A 490 18.44 16.31 -14.06
N SER A 491 17.27 16.72 -13.57
CA SER A 491 15.95 16.28 -14.05
C SER A 491 15.04 17.43 -14.44
N LEU A 492 15.45 18.69 -14.22
CA LEU A 492 14.65 19.88 -14.55
C LEU A 492 14.34 19.98 -16.05
N ASP A 493 15.30 19.67 -16.91
CA ASP A 493 15.07 19.75 -18.37
C ASP A 493 14.14 18.63 -18.84
N GLY A 494 14.30 17.40 -18.34
CA GLY A 494 13.35 16.32 -18.61
C GLY A 494 11.95 16.57 -18.04
N TRP A 495 11.85 17.27 -16.89
CA TRP A 495 10.56 17.68 -16.34
C TRP A 495 9.89 18.78 -17.18
N ARG A 496 10.65 19.76 -17.67
CA ARG A 496 10.15 20.76 -18.62
C ARG A 496 9.66 20.11 -19.90
N GLU A 497 10.46 19.21 -20.47
CA GLU A 497 10.08 18.43 -21.65
C GLU A 497 8.80 17.62 -21.41
N THR A 498 8.63 17.04 -20.21
CA THR A 498 7.39 16.34 -19.84
C THR A 498 6.18 17.28 -19.86
N LEU A 499 6.32 18.52 -19.38
CA LEU A 499 5.24 19.52 -19.42
C LEU A 499 5.00 20.03 -20.84
N ASP A 500 6.04 20.18 -21.66
CA ASP A 500 5.90 20.58 -23.06
C ASP A 500 5.09 19.53 -23.85
N TYR A 501 5.35 18.23 -23.64
CA TYR A 501 4.52 17.17 -24.22
C TYR A 501 3.13 17.09 -23.58
N ALA A 502 2.97 17.51 -22.32
CA ALA A 502 1.67 17.46 -21.66
C ALA A 502 0.65 18.41 -22.33
N ASP A 503 1.11 19.50 -22.95
CA ASP A 503 0.25 20.42 -23.71
C ASP A 503 -0.38 19.75 -24.95
N THR A 504 0.23 18.70 -25.53
CA THR A 504 -0.33 17.97 -26.69
C THR A 504 -0.87 16.58 -26.34
N ALA A 505 -0.47 16.02 -25.21
CA ALA A 505 -0.85 14.69 -24.80
C ALA A 505 -2.34 14.52 -24.51
N THR A 506 -2.82 13.30 -24.72
CA THR A 506 -4.19 12.90 -24.36
C THR A 506 -4.25 12.07 -23.09
N LEU A 507 -3.17 11.36 -22.80
CA LEU A 507 -3.04 10.47 -21.66
C LEU A 507 -1.62 10.59 -21.07
N ALA A 508 -1.54 10.71 -19.74
CA ALA A 508 -0.30 10.64 -19.00
C ALA A 508 -0.40 9.58 -17.89
N ILE A 509 0.48 8.59 -17.90
CA ILE A 509 0.47 7.47 -16.95
C ILE A 509 1.61 7.66 -15.96
N ILE A 510 1.32 7.51 -14.67
CA ILE A 510 2.33 7.43 -13.61
C ILE A 510 2.25 6.03 -12.99
N ASP A 511 3.17 5.16 -13.41
CA ASP A 511 3.22 3.75 -13.00
C ASP A 511 4.13 3.59 -11.76
N GLY A 512 3.53 3.28 -10.61
CA GLY A 512 4.22 3.14 -9.34
C GLY A 512 4.20 4.39 -8.45
N VAL A 513 3.02 4.81 -7.99
CA VAL A 513 2.86 5.99 -7.10
C VAL A 513 3.69 5.88 -5.82
N THR A 514 3.72 4.71 -5.19
CA THR A 514 4.49 4.49 -3.96
C THR A 514 6.00 4.65 -4.21
N SER A 515 6.49 4.13 -5.32
CA SER A 515 7.89 4.29 -5.75
C SER A 515 8.19 5.76 -6.06
N CYS A 516 7.30 6.45 -6.79
CA CYS A 516 7.44 7.88 -7.06
C CYS A 516 7.57 8.73 -5.78
N LEU A 517 6.72 8.49 -4.77
CA LEU A 517 6.79 9.17 -3.47
C LEU A 517 8.10 8.89 -2.74
N ALA A 518 8.56 7.63 -2.75
CA ALA A 518 9.84 7.26 -2.15
C ALA A 518 11.02 7.99 -2.82
N TYR A 519 11.03 8.08 -4.15
CA TYR A 519 12.03 8.86 -4.90
C TYR A 519 11.99 10.36 -4.53
N ALA A 520 10.80 10.91 -4.30
CA ALA A 520 10.64 12.29 -3.85
C ALA A 520 11.11 12.52 -2.39
N GLY A 521 11.37 11.44 -1.63
CA GLY A 521 11.67 11.51 -0.20
C GLY A 521 10.44 11.84 0.64
N LEU A 522 9.26 11.46 0.16
CA LEU A 522 7.96 11.72 0.76
C LEU A 522 7.39 10.43 1.36
N ASP A 523 6.70 10.53 2.49
CA ASP A 523 6.10 9.35 3.13
C ASP A 523 4.74 9.02 2.49
N SER A 524 4.62 7.81 1.95
CA SER A 524 3.38 7.30 1.33
C SER A 524 2.24 7.05 2.33
N ASN A 525 2.49 7.22 3.63
CA ASN A 525 1.48 7.21 4.69
C ASN A 525 1.16 8.62 5.22
N SER A 526 1.89 9.65 4.81
CA SER A 526 1.65 11.04 5.21
C SER A 526 0.68 11.72 4.24
N GLY A 527 -0.51 12.05 4.72
CA GLY A 527 -1.52 12.74 3.91
C GLY A 527 -1.07 14.10 3.38
N ASP A 528 -0.27 14.82 4.15
CA ASP A 528 0.25 16.12 3.76
C ASP A 528 1.32 15.98 2.68
N ASP A 529 2.18 14.96 2.76
CA ASP A 529 3.18 14.67 1.73
C ASP A 529 2.53 14.19 0.43
N ILE A 530 1.52 13.32 0.53
CA ILE A 530 0.73 12.87 -0.62
C ILE A 530 0.05 14.08 -1.27
N ALA A 531 -0.57 14.97 -0.48
CA ALA A 531 -1.22 16.17 -0.99
C ALA A 531 -0.22 17.14 -1.63
N ALA A 532 0.97 17.32 -1.04
CA ALA A 532 2.03 18.14 -1.62
C ALA A 532 2.48 17.56 -2.97
N TRP A 533 2.80 16.27 -3.03
CA TRP A 533 3.18 15.59 -4.26
C TRP A 533 2.12 15.73 -5.36
N TYR A 534 0.86 15.52 -4.99
CA TYR A 534 -0.28 15.61 -5.89
C TYR A 534 -0.37 16.97 -6.61
N ASN A 535 -0.08 18.05 -5.87
CA ASN A 535 -0.06 19.42 -6.40
C ASN A 535 1.20 19.77 -7.19
N THR A 536 2.29 18.99 -7.05
CA THR A 536 3.56 19.27 -7.73
C THR A 536 3.78 18.51 -9.03
N MET A 537 3.05 17.41 -9.28
CA MET A 537 3.26 16.58 -10.47
C MET A 537 1.95 16.17 -11.13
N PRO A 538 1.08 15.31 -10.54
CA PRO A 538 -0.17 14.90 -11.19
C PRO A 538 -1.05 16.08 -11.64
N ARG A 539 -1.26 17.07 -10.77
CA ARG A 539 -2.10 18.23 -11.10
C ARG A 539 -1.47 19.21 -12.08
N LEU A 540 -0.14 19.33 -12.10
CA LEU A 540 0.53 20.17 -13.10
C LEU A 540 0.39 19.55 -14.49
N ILE A 541 0.55 18.22 -14.60
CA ILE A 541 0.34 17.52 -15.87
C ILE A 541 -1.12 17.57 -16.28
N SER A 542 -2.08 17.33 -15.37
CA SER A 542 -3.50 17.36 -15.73
C SER A 542 -3.97 18.76 -16.12
N ALA A 543 -3.40 19.81 -15.53
CA ALA A 543 -3.72 21.19 -15.90
C ALA A 543 -3.33 21.54 -17.35
N CYS A 544 -2.40 20.82 -17.98
CA CYS A 544 -2.11 20.94 -19.41
C CYS A 544 -3.18 20.30 -20.32
N GLY A 545 -4.11 19.50 -19.76
CA GLY A 545 -5.21 18.89 -20.48
C GLY A 545 -5.27 17.34 -20.62
N PRO A 546 -4.19 16.54 -20.45
CA PRO A 546 -4.30 15.08 -20.60
C PRO A 546 -5.08 14.45 -19.44
N ALA A 547 -5.61 13.25 -19.67
CA ALA A 547 -6.06 12.39 -18.59
C ALA A 547 -4.84 11.85 -17.84
N VAL A 548 -4.65 12.23 -16.58
CA VAL A 548 -3.56 11.66 -15.77
C VAL A 548 -4.08 10.40 -15.09
N VAL A 549 -3.36 9.28 -15.21
CA VAL A 549 -3.74 8.00 -14.60
C VAL A 549 -2.65 7.55 -13.64
N LEU A 550 -3.01 7.47 -12.36
CA LEU A 550 -2.13 7.02 -11.28
C LEU A 550 -2.31 5.51 -11.05
N ILE A 551 -1.21 4.75 -11.03
CA ILE A 551 -1.25 3.32 -10.70
C ILE A 551 -0.76 3.14 -9.26
N ASP A 552 -1.67 2.70 -8.39
CA ASP A 552 -1.41 2.53 -6.96
C ASP A 552 -1.65 1.10 -6.47
N HIS A 553 -0.94 0.73 -5.41
CA HIS A 553 -1.09 -0.57 -4.75
C HIS A 553 -1.93 -0.42 -3.49
N VAL A 554 -2.93 -1.30 -3.32
CA VAL A 554 -3.65 -1.40 -2.04
C VAL A 554 -2.98 -2.45 -1.17
N VAL A 555 -2.60 -2.08 0.05
CA VAL A 555 -2.09 -3.03 1.05
C VAL A 555 -3.26 -3.73 1.72
N LYS A 556 -3.40 -5.05 1.51
CA LYS A 556 -4.34 -5.89 2.29
C LYS A 556 -3.83 -6.01 3.72
N SER A 557 -4.35 -5.23 4.65
CA SER A 557 -4.41 -5.69 6.04
C SER A 557 -5.60 -6.65 6.15
N LYS A 558 -5.32 -7.94 6.44
CA LYS A 558 -6.36 -8.98 6.58
C LYS A 558 -7.38 -8.69 7.69
N ASP A 559 -7.10 -7.73 8.58
CA ASP A 559 -7.93 -7.39 9.74
C ASP A 559 -8.83 -6.16 9.58
N ASN A 560 -8.70 -5.37 8.49
CA ASN A 560 -9.60 -4.24 8.25
C ASN A 560 -10.42 -4.50 6.98
N ARG A 561 -11.59 -5.14 7.15
CA ARG A 561 -12.74 -5.01 6.23
C ARG A 561 -13.37 -3.61 6.30
N GLY A 562 -12.61 -2.59 6.70
CA GLY A 562 -12.95 -1.20 6.54
C GLY A 562 -12.52 -0.76 5.14
N ARG A 563 -13.43 -0.08 4.47
CA ARG A 563 -13.43 0.26 3.04
C ARG A 563 -12.11 0.80 2.46
N TYR A 564 -11.17 1.29 3.28
CA TYR A 564 -9.92 1.93 2.86
C TYR A 564 -8.85 1.85 3.98
N ALA A 565 -7.59 1.55 3.63
CA ALA A 565 -6.46 1.78 4.54
C ALA A 565 -6.24 3.30 4.75
N GLY A 566 -5.61 3.71 5.86
CA GLY A 566 -5.45 5.14 6.21
C GLY A 566 -4.84 5.99 5.09
N GLY A 567 -3.78 5.51 4.44
CA GLY A 567 -3.14 6.20 3.31
C GLY A 567 -3.97 6.17 2.02
N SER A 568 -4.83 5.16 1.81
CA SER A 568 -5.68 5.09 0.62
C SER A 568 -6.87 6.07 0.68
N MET A 569 -7.37 6.41 1.88
CA MET A 569 -8.43 7.42 2.03
C MET A 569 -7.99 8.83 1.60
N GLN A 570 -6.76 9.22 1.94
CA GLN A 570 -6.23 10.55 1.60
C GLN A 570 -5.95 10.67 0.10
N LYS A 571 -5.40 9.62 -0.52
CA LYS A 571 -5.23 9.55 -1.98
C LYS A 571 -6.57 9.68 -2.71
N LEU A 572 -7.59 8.91 -2.28
CA LEU A 572 -8.94 8.99 -2.83
C LEU A 572 -9.59 10.38 -2.67
N ALA A 573 -9.29 11.10 -1.59
CA ALA A 573 -9.82 12.45 -1.38
C ALA A 573 -9.29 13.46 -2.42
N LEU A 574 -8.04 13.27 -2.87
CA LEU A 574 -7.35 14.14 -3.82
C LEU A 574 -7.71 13.87 -5.27
N ILE A 575 -8.28 12.70 -5.58
CA ILE A 575 -8.80 12.37 -6.92
C ILE A 575 -9.82 13.42 -7.37
N ASP A 576 -9.52 14.00 -8.53
CA ASP A 576 -10.32 15.03 -9.20
C ASP A 576 -11.16 14.44 -10.36
N GLY A 577 -10.76 13.29 -10.92
CA GLY A 577 -11.51 12.52 -11.93
C GLY A 577 -12.19 11.28 -11.33
N ILE A 578 -11.84 10.09 -11.84
CA ILE A 578 -12.36 8.80 -11.36
C ILE A 578 -11.30 7.88 -10.75
N SER A 579 -11.71 7.14 -9.74
CA SER A 579 -10.96 6.07 -9.09
C SER A 579 -11.56 4.71 -9.40
N TYR A 580 -10.76 3.78 -9.91
CA TYR A 580 -11.21 2.40 -10.16
C TYR A 580 -10.46 1.36 -9.33
N SER A 581 -11.23 0.43 -8.75
CA SER A 581 -10.66 -0.82 -8.24
C SER A 581 -10.52 -1.84 -9.38
N VAL A 582 -9.35 -2.48 -9.46
CA VAL A 582 -9.03 -3.46 -10.50
C VAL A 582 -9.02 -4.88 -9.94
N ASP A 583 -9.90 -5.73 -10.47
CA ASP A 583 -10.06 -7.14 -10.09
C ASP A 583 -9.78 -8.06 -11.29
N MET A 584 -8.78 -8.93 -11.22
CA MET A 584 -8.53 -9.93 -12.25
C MET A 584 -9.39 -11.18 -12.00
N THR A 585 -10.45 -11.35 -12.80
CA THR A 585 -11.39 -12.49 -12.66
C THR A 585 -10.93 -13.75 -13.37
N LYS A 586 -10.23 -13.61 -14.49
CA LYS A 586 -9.53 -14.70 -15.19
C LYS A 586 -8.08 -14.28 -15.43
N PRO A 587 -7.08 -15.13 -15.09
CA PRO A 587 -5.67 -14.78 -15.26
C PRO A 587 -5.34 -14.34 -16.69
N VAL A 588 -4.58 -13.25 -16.81
CA VAL A 588 -4.03 -12.78 -18.08
C VAL A 588 -2.60 -13.29 -18.20
N GLY A 589 -2.27 -13.90 -19.35
CA GLY A 589 -0.95 -14.47 -19.59
C GLY A 589 -0.76 -14.88 -21.04
N LYS A 590 0.45 -15.30 -21.41
CA LYS A 590 0.73 -15.79 -22.76
C LYS A 590 -0.05 -17.07 -23.02
N GLY A 591 -0.69 -17.19 -24.18
CA GLY A 591 -1.42 -18.39 -24.60
C GLY A 591 -2.80 -18.56 -23.97
N VAL A 592 -3.26 -17.63 -23.12
CA VAL A 592 -4.55 -17.74 -22.43
C VAL A 592 -5.46 -16.55 -22.70
N ARG A 593 -6.76 -16.73 -22.43
CA ARG A 593 -7.76 -15.66 -22.43
C ARG A 593 -8.05 -15.24 -21.00
N GLY A 594 -7.67 -14.02 -20.66
CA GLY A 594 -7.89 -13.43 -19.35
C GLY A 594 -9.01 -12.40 -19.36
N THR A 595 -9.47 -12.04 -18.16
CA THR A 595 -10.54 -11.06 -17.99
C THR A 595 -10.28 -10.23 -16.75
N ILE A 596 -10.11 -8.93 -16.94
CA ILE A 596 -9.97 -7.95 -15.87
C ILE A 596 -11.28 -7.16 -15.76
N VAL A 597 -11.74 -6.93 -14.54
CA VAL A 597 -12.94 -6.15 -14.25
C VAL A 597 -12.50 -4.89 -13.51
N ILE A 598 -12.97 -3.73 -13.97
CA ILE A 598 -12.80 -2.47 -13.25
C ILE A 598 -14.13 -2.06 -12.63
N LYS A 599 -14.09 -1.58 -11.39
CA LYS A 599 -15.27 -1.11 -10.67
C LYS A 599 -15.04 0.31 -10.19
N SER A 600 -16.07 1.17 -10.34
CA SER A 600 -16.03 2.54 -9.87
C SER A 600 -15.93 2.57 -8.34
N GLY A 601 -14.91 3.26 -7.83
CA GLY A 601 -14.69 3.53 -6.41
C GLY A 601 -15.12 4.93 -6.00
N LYS A 602 -14.77 5.94 -6.80
CA LYS A 602 -15.17 7.33 -6.61
C LYS A 602 -15.13 8.04 -7.95
N ASP A 603 -16.27 8.56 -8.38
CA ASP A 603 -16.40 9.46 -9.52
C ASP A 603 -16.72 10.86 -9.01
N ARG A 604 -15.80 11.82 -9.19
CA ARG A 604 -16.00 13.19 -8.71
C ARG A 604 -16.87 14.01 -9.66
N ILE A 605 -16.78 13.73 -10.95
CA ILE A 605 -17.49 14.47 -12.01
C ILE A 605 -18.89 13.86 -12.22
N SER A 606 -19.08 12.59 -11.86
CA SER A 606 -20.36 11.86 -11.79
C SER A 606 -20.98 11.47 -13.13
N GLU A 607 -20.22 11.46 -14.23
CA GLU A 607 -20.69 11.04 -15.57
C GLU A 607 -20.55 9.53 -15.81
N ILE A 608 -19.70 8.81 -15.06
CA ILE A 608 -19.42 7.38 -15.31
C ILE A 608 -20.37 6.47 -14.51
N GLU A 609 -20.85 6.93 -13.36
CA GLU A 609 -21.73 6.15 -12.49
C GLU A 609 -23.03 5.70 -13.18
N GLU A 610 -23.60 6.51 -14.09
CA GLU A 610 -24.79 6.10 -14.85
C GLU A 610 -24.52 4.98 -15.86
N HIS A 611 -23.26 4.87 -16.32
CA HIS A 611 -22.81 3.85 -17.24
C HIS A 611 -22.25 2.59 -16.56
N CYS A 612 -22.30 2.51 -15.22
CA CYS A 612 -21.91 1.35 -14.43
C CYS A 612 -23.08 0.34 -14.22
N ALA A 613 -22.75 -0.90 -13.87
CA ALA A 613 -23.75 -1.94 -13.58
C ALA A 613 -24.73 -1.52 -12.47
N VAL A 614 -26.02 -1.84 -12.61
CA VAL A 614 -27.11 -1.42 -11.71
C VAL A 614 -27.02 -2.07 -10.32
N SER A 615 -26.45 -3.28 -10.22
CA SER A 615 -26.37 -4.05 -8.97
C SER A 615 -24.99 -3.94 -8.31
N TRP A 616 -25.00 -3.77 -6.99
CA TRP A 616 -23.81 -3.94 -6.13
C TRP A 616 -23.30 -5.39 -6.18
N ASP A 617 -22.01 -5.59 -5.92
CA ASP A 617 -21.48 -6.94 -5.94
C ASP A 617 -22.10 -7.82 -4.83
N SER A 618 -22.24 -9.12 -5.12
CA SER A 618 -22.81 -10.10 -4.20
C SER A 618 -21.92 -10.41 -2.98
N SER A 619 -20.76 -9.74 -2.85
CA SER A 619 -19.84 -9.87 -1.71
C SER A 619 -20.00 -8.76 -0.67
N GLY A 620 -20.99 -7.87 -0.84
CA GLY A 620 -21.25 -6.76 0.08
C GLY A 620 -20.39 -5.53 -0.18
N SER A 621 -19.76 -5.44 -1.35
CA SER A 621 -19.04 -4.24 -1.78
C SER A 621 -19.98 -3.28 -2.52
N HIS A 622 -19.95 -2.00 -2.14
CA HIS A 622 -20.66 -0.92 -2.82
C HIS A 622 -19.89 -0.40 -4.05
N LEU A 623 -19.18 -1.26 -4.77
CA LEU A 623 -18.47 -0.90 -5.99
C LEU A 623 -19.26 -1.41 -7.20
N ARG A 624 -19.46 -0.57 -8.21
CA ARG A 624 -20.23 -0.90 -9.41
C ARG A 624 -19.29 -1.19 -10.57
N GLU A 625 -19.50 -2.31 -11.27
CA GLU A 625 -18.70 -2.68 -12.44
C GLU A 625 -18.84 -1.61 -13.53
N ALA A 626 -17.73 -1.04 -13.99
CA ALA A 626 -17.70 0.03 -14.99
C ALA A 626 -17.32 -0.50 -16.39
N ALA A 627 -16.43 -1.50 -16.44
CA ALA A 627 -16.09 -2.20 -17.67
C ALA A 627 -15.48 -3.59 -17.39
N ARG A 628 -15.56 -4.45 -18.41
CA ARG A 628 -14.91 -5.76 -18.46
C ARG A 628 -13.92 -5.79 -19.62
N ILE A 629 -12.66 -5.95 -19.30
CA ILE A 629 -11.56 -6.00 -20.25
C ILE A 629 -11.21 -7.46 -20.51
N GLU A 630 -11.54 -7.95 -21.70
CA GLU A 630 -11.17 -9.28 -22.17
C GLU A 630 -9.88 -9.20 -22.98
N ILE A 631 -8.90 -10.01 -22.61
CA ILE A 631 -7.58 -10.03 -23.24
C ILE A 631 -7.35 -11.44 -23.77
N ASN A 632 -7.30 -11.55 -25.09
CA ASN A 632 -6.99 -12.79 -25.78
C ASN A 632 -5.54 -12.77 -26.28
N SER A 633 -4.69 -13.52 -25.57
CA SER A 633 -3.26 -13.66 -25.85
C SER A 633 -2.90 -15.04 -26.42
N THR A 634 -3.85 -15.73 -27.07
CA THR A 634 -3.59 -17.04 -27.69
C THR A 634 -2.69 -16.95 -28.91
N ASP A 635 -2.68 -15.80 -29.58
CA ASP A 635 -1.70 -15.49 -30.63
C ASP A 635 -0.44 -14.91 -29.99
N PRO A 636 0.75 -15.52 -30.18
CA PRO A 636 1.99 -15.04 -29.58
C PRO A 636 2.48 -13.70 -30.16
N LYS A 637 1.95 -13.26 -31.30
CA LYS A 637 2.33 -12.01 -31.98
C LYS A 637 1.33 -10.88 -31.79
N LEU A 638 0.10 -11.18 -31.38
CA LEU A 638 -0.97 -10.20 -31.26
C LEU A 638 -1.90 -10.50 -30.07
N MET A 639 -2.07 -9.51 -29.21
CA MET A 639 -3.04 -9.49 -28.14
C MET A 639 -4.30 -8.76 -28.63
N ARG A 640 -5.41 -9.50 -28.70
CA ARG A 640 -6.72 -8.90 -29.00
C ARG A 640 -7.39 -8.49 -27.70
N VAL A 641 -7.84 -7.25 -27.64
CA VAL A 641 -8.46 -6.68 -26.44
C VAL A 641 -9.84 -6.16 -26.78
N THR A 642 -10.81 -6.51 -25.94
CA THR A 642 -12.19 -6.02 -25.97
C THR A 642 -12.48 -5.36 -24.63
N ILE A 643 -13.00 -4.14 -24.65
CA ILE A 643 -13.42 -3.38 -23.46
C ILE A 643 -14.94 -3.29 -23.50
N ALA A 644 -15.59 -4.28 -22.90
CA ALA A 644 -17.03 -4.41 -22.93
C ALA A 644 -17.70 -3.60 -21.82
N ARG A 645 -18.92 -3.16 -22.10
CA ARG A 645 -19.83 -2.61 -21.08
C ARG A 645 -20.16 -3.66 -20.00
N PRO A 646 -20.51 -3.25 -18.78
CA PRO A 646 -20.97 -4.18 -17.74
C PRO A 646 -22.24 -4.91 -18.19
N ASN A 647 -22.39 -6.18 -17.83
CA ASN A 647 -23.66 -6.88 -18.05
C ASN A 647 -24.76 -6.25 -17.17
N MET A 648 -25.67 -5.49 -17.80
CA MET A 648 -26.85 -4.87 -17.17
C MET A 648 -27.99 -5.87 -16.87
N MET A 649 -27.68 -7.14 -16.63
CA MET A 649 -28.73 -8.09 -16.25
C MET A 649 -29.28 -7.71 -14.86
N PRO A 650 -30.61 -7.52 -14.71
CA PRO A 650 -31.23 -7.22 -13.44
C PRO A 650 -30.85 -8.27 -12.38
N SER A 651 -30.61 -7.81 -11.16
CA SER A 651 -30.18 -8.62 -10.02
C SER A 651 -31.15 -9.73 -9.60
N GLU A 652 -32.33 -9.85 -10.22
CA GLU A 652 -33.28 -10.93 -9.96
C GLU A 652 -32.74 -12.31 -10.39
N ASP A 653 -31.88 -12.35 -11.43
CA ASP A 653 -31.36 -13.61 -11.97
C ASP A 653 -30.25 -14.26 -11.12
N ARG A 654 -29.60 -13.53 -10.21
CA ARG A 654 -28.61 -14.16 -9.29
C ARG A 654 -29.29 -14.91 -8.16
N GLN A 655 -30.47 -14.47 -7.73
CA GLN A 655 -31.28 -15.22 -6.77
C GLN A 655 -31.90 -16.43 -7.48
N ALA A 656 -32.40 -16.24 -8.71
CA ALA A 656 -32.85 -17.33 -9.57
C ALA A 656 -31.75 -18.37 -9.85
N LYS A 657 -30.51 -17.99 -10.18
CA LYS A 657 -29.39 -18.94 -10.39
C LYS A 657 -28.87 -19.60 -9.11
N ARG A 658 -29.00 -18.96 -7.94
CA ARG A 658 -28.62 -19.57 -6.66
C ARG A 658 -29.69 -20.56 -6.19
N ASP A 659 -30.95 -20.33 -6.56
CA ASP A 659 -32.04 -21.29 -6.42
C ASP A 659 -31.95 -22.41 -7.46
N ASP A 660 -31.61 -22.12 -8.72
CA ASP A 660 -31.42 -23.09 -9.81
C ASP A 660 -30.13 -23.93 -9.69
N PHE A 661 -29.16 -23.55 -8.84
CA PHE A 661 -27.98 -24.38 -8.62
C PHE A 661 -28.37 -25.71 -7.96
N ARG A 662 -28.40 -26.76 -8.78
CA ARG A 662 -28.82 -28.11 -8.40
C ARG A 662 -27.59 -29.03 -8.33
N PRO A 663 -27.23 -29.55 -7.14
CA PRO A 663 -26.06 -30.40 -6.97
C PRO A 663 -26.36 -31.85 -7.39
N THR A 664 -26.65 -32.07 -8.68
CA THR A 664 -27.13 -33.34 -9.27
C THR A 664 -26.23 -34.53 -8.95
N GLY A 665 -24.91 -34.38 -9.06
CA GLY A 665 -23.96 -35.45 -8.72
C GLY A 665 -23.95 -35.84 -7.23
N LEU A 666 -24.20 -34.89 -6.32
CA LEU A 666 -24.36 -35.20 -4.88
C LEU A 666 -25.72 -35.84 -4.60
N MET A 667 -26.77 -35.40 -5.30
CA MET A 667 -28.11 -35.99 -5.20
C MET A 667 -28.11 -37.47 -5.61
N GLU A 668 -27.41 -37.84 -6.68
CA GLU A 668 -27.28 -39.25 -7.07
C GLU A 668 -26.47 -40.08 -6.07
N ARG A 669 -25.37 -39.52 -5.53
CA ARG A 669 -24.61 -40.22 -4.48
C ARG A 669 -25.46 -40.48 -3.24
N ILE A 670 -26.20 -39.48 -2.77
CA ILE A 670 -27.11 -39.62 -1.63
C ILE A 670 -28.19 -40.67 -1.94
N SER A 671 -28.76 -40.67 -3.14
CA SER A 671 -29.74 -41.68 -3.56
C SER A 671 -29.17 -43.08 -3.50
N ARG A 672 -28.00 -43.32 -4.10
CA ARG A 672 -27.32 -44.63 -4.09
C ARG A 672 -27.01 -45.10 -2.66
N MET A 673 -26.51 -44.20 -1.82
CA MET A 673 -26.24 -44.52 -0.41
C MET A 673 -27.50 -44.90 0.36
N LEU A 674 -28.64 -44.25 0.09
CA LEU A 674 -29.92 -44.59 0.72
C LEU A 674 -30.58 -45.84 0.13
N GLU A 675 -30.26 -46.20 -1.11
CA GLU A 675 -30.67 -47.46 -1.75
C GLU A 675 -29.89 -48.66 -1.18
N ASP A 676 -28.59 -48.48 -0.93
CA ASP A 676 -27.69 -49.53 -0.43
C ASP A 676 -27.69 -49.66 1.11
N SER A 677 -28.31 -48.72 1.82
CA SER A 677 -28.34 -48.72 3.28
C SER A 677 -29.40 -49.67 3.85
N LEU A 678 -28.97 -50.58 4.73
CA LEU A 678 -29.85 -51.51 5.45
C LEU A 678 -30.68 -50.83 6.56
N GLU A 679 -30.16 -49.74 7.13
CA GLU A 679 -30.84 -48.92 8.15
C GLU A 679 -31.08 -47.51 7.60
N GLU A 680 -32.08 -46.78 8.10
CA GLU A 680 -32.38 -45.42 7.65
C GLU A 680 -31.44 -44.41 8.35
N PRO A 681 -30.44 -43.83 7.66
CA PRO A 681 -29.45 -42.98 8.31
C PRO A 681 -30.04 -41.61 8.66
N ASN A 682 -29.51 -41.00 9.73
CA ASN A 682 -29.79 -39.58 10.02
C ASN A 682 -28.85 -38.65 9.25
N GLN A 683 -29.14 -37.35 9.28
CA GLN A 683 -28.39 -36.33 8.51
C GLN A 683 -26.88 -36.34 8.81
N SER A 684 -26.49 -36.54 10.08
CA SER A 684 -25.10 -36.56 10.49
C SER A 684 -24.36 -37.80 9.98
N GLU A 685 -25.01 -38.96 9.98
CA GLU A 685 -24.47 -40.21 9.41
C GLU A 685 -24.31 -40.10 7.91
N LEU A 686 -25.32 -39.55 7.21
CA LEU A 686 -25.26 -39.32 5.76
C LEU A 686 -24.09 -38.39 5.39
N PHE A 687 -23.92 -37.28 6.12
CA PHE A 687 -22.84 -36.32 5.85
C PHE A 687 -21.46 -36.87 6.21
N LYS A 688 -21.38 -37.74 7.22
CA LYS A 688 -20.14 -38.42 7.58
C LYS A 688 -19.75 -39.42 6.48
N ALA A 689 -20.68 -40.28 6.07
CA ALA A 689 -20.43 -41.27 5.03
C ALA A 689 -20.11 -40.62 3.67
N LEU A 690 -20.74 -39.49 3.31
CA LEU A 690 -20.39 -38.71 2.12
C LEU A 690 -18.95 -38.19 2.16
N LYS A 691 -18.46 -37.77 3.33
CA LYS A 691 -17.07 -37.28 3.48
C LYS A 691 -16.06 -38.42 3.45
N GLU A 692 -16.41 -39.58 4.00
CA GLU A 692 -15.59 -40.79 3.99
C GLU A 692 -15.48 -41.40 2.58
N ASP A 693 -16.55 -41.31 1.79
CA ASP A 693 -16.58 -41.68 0.36
C ASP A 693 -15.93 -40.63 -0.57
N GLY A 694 -15.16 -39.68 0.00
CA GLY A 694 -14.33 -38.74 -0.74
C GLY A 694 -15.04 -37.50 -1.30
N SER A 695 -16.28 -37.19 -0.87
CA SER A 695 -16.91 -35.91 -1.27
C SER A 695 -16.32 -34.73 -0.47
N GLY A 696 -15.54 -33.88 -1.13
CA GLY A 696 -15.00 -32.63 -0.57
C GLY A 696 -16.05 -31.50 -0.43
N ALA A 697 -17.34 -31.82 -0.44
CA ALA A 697 -18.42 -30.84 -0.50
C ALA A 697 -18.64 -30.14 0.86
N ARG A 698 -18.93 -28.83 0.82
CA ARG A 698 -19.29 -28.06 2.02
C ARG A 698 -20.66 -28.49 2.56
N THR A 699 -20.84 -28.46 3.88
CA THR A 699 -22.08 -28.86 4.57
C THR A 699 -23.35 -28.19 4.03
N ALA A 700 -23.26 -26.92 3.61
CA ALA A 700 -24.38 -26.19 3.02
C ALA A 700 -24.86 -26.81 1.68
N VAL A 701 -23.94 -27.32 0.87
CA VAL A 701 -24.25 -27.94 -0.43
C VAL A 701 -24.87 -29.31 -0.24
N MET A 702 -24.34 -30.11 0.71
CA MET A 702 -24.93 -31.40 1.08
C MET A 702 -26.35 -31.24 1.66
N SER A 703 -26.57 -30.20 2.47
CA SER A 703 -27.91 -29.89 3.00
C SER A 703 -28.88 -29.53 1.89
N LYS A 704 -28.46 -28.71 0.91
CA LYS A 704 -29.27 -28.37 -0.26
C LYS A 704 -29.66 -29.62 -1.08
N ALA A 705 -28.72 -30.55 -1.29
CA ALA A 705 -28.98 -31.79 -2.01
C ALA A 705 -30.04 -32.66 -1.31
N VAL A 706 -29.95 -32.83 0.01
CA VAL A 706 -30.96 -33.55 0.80
C VAL A 706 -32.32 -32.86 0.73
N SER A 707 -32.37 -31.54 0.85
CA SER A 707 -33.62 -30.78 0.75
C SER A 707 -34.32 -30.95 -0.60
N LEU A 708 -33.56 -30.93 -1.71
CA LEU A 708 -34.13 -31.13 -3.05
C LEU A 708 -34.66 -32.55 -3.25
N LEU A 709 -33.91 -33.56 -2.78
CA LEU A 709 -34.36 -34.96 -2.84
C LEU A 709 -35.65 -35.20 -2.02
N LEU A 710 -35.81 -34.51 -0.89
CA LEU A 710 -37.04 -34.56 -0.09
C LEU A 710 -38.20 -33.84 -0.77
N GLN A 711 -37.95 -32.63 -1.26
CA GLN A 711 -38.97 -31.79 -1.90
C GLN A 711 -39.56 -32.45 -3.16
N GLU A 712 -38.73 -33.20 -3.89
CA GLU A 712 -39.11 -33.86 -5.14
C GLU A 712 -39.47 -35.35 -4.98
N GLY A 713 -39.55 -35.81 -3.73
CA GLY A 713 -40.03 -37.13 -3.38
C GLY A 713 -39.12 -38.28 -3.80
N PHE A 714 -37.84 -38.03 -4.05
CA PHE A 714 -36.84 -39.10 -4.22
C PHE A 714 -36.47 -39.73 -2.88
N VAL A 715 -36.48 -38.91 -1.82
CA VAL A 715 -36.22 -39.31 -0.43
C VAL A 715 -37.41 -38.90 0.42
N SER A 716 -37.70 -39.69 1.45
CA SER A 716 -38.66 -39.32 2.51
C SER A 716 -37.93 -39.23 3.84
N ASN A 717 -38.45 -38.40 4.76
CA ASN A 717 -37.98 -38.36 6.14
C ASN A 717 -39.07 -38.78 7.11
N ARG A 718 -38.65 -39.36 8.24
CA ARG A 718 -39.50 -39.56 9.42
C ARG A 718 -38.70 -39.33 10.69
N SER A 719 -39.40 -39.21 11.82
CA SER A 719 -38.77 -39.05 13.12
C SER A 719 -38.23 -40.40 13.62
N GLY A 720 -36.91 -40.50 13.75
CA GLY A 720 -36.21 -41.64 14.34
C GLY A 720 -36.02 -41.50 15.86
N ARG A 721 -35.15 -42.34 16.43
CA ARG A 721 -34.76 -42.27 17.85
C ARG A 721 -34.23 -40.86 18.19
N ASN A 722 -34.61 -40.34 19.35
CA ASN A 722 -34.26 -38.98 19.82
C ASN A 722 -34.78 -37.82 18.94
N ASN A 723 -35.92 -38.02 18.25
CA ASN A 723 -36.58 -37.00 17.42
C ASN A 723 -35.72 -36.47 16.26
N ARG A 724 -34.71 -37.23 15.83
CA ARG A 724 -33.86 -36.89 14.69
C ARG A 724 -34.51 -37.36 13.39
N SER A 725 -34.44 -36.55 12.34
CA SER A 725 -34.91 -36.96 11.01
C SER A 725 -33.99 -38.06 10.45
N ILE A 726 -34.59 -39.21 10.13
CA ILE A 726 -33.96 -40.32 9.40
C ILE A 726 -34.52 -40.37 7.98
N PHE A 727 -33.70 -40.75 7.02
CA PHE A 727 -34.00 -40.66 5.59
C PHE A 727 -34.12 -42.04 4.96
N LYS A 728 -35.07 -42.18 4.03
CA LYS A 728 -35.26 -43.40 3.25
C LYS A 728 -35.42 -43.07 1.77
N SER A 729 -34.78 -43.85 0.90
CA SER A 729 -35.00 -43.77 -0.56
C SER A 729 -36.42 -44.20 -0.90
N VAL A 730 -37.15 -43.35 -1.63
CA VAL A 730 -38.51 -43.62 -2.13
C VAL A 730 -38.42 -44.08 -3.59
N ARG A 731 -37.62 -43.37 -4.39
CA ARG A 731 -37.30 -43.74 -5.78
C ARG A 731 -35.87 -43.32 -6.11
N PRO A 732 -35.15 -44.06 -6.97
CA PRO A 732 -33.79 -43.71 -7.35
C PRO A 732 -33.73 -42.36 -8.07
N TYR A 733 -32.82 -41.50 -7.65
CA TYR A 733 -32.39 -40.33 -8.40
C TYR A 733 -31.12 -40.68 -9.19
N ARG A 734 -31.09 -40.38 -10.48
CA ARG A 734 -29.92 -40.51 -11.35
C ARG A 734 -29.73 -39.22 -12.13
N GLN A 735 -28.51 -38.71 -12.15
CA GLN A 735 -28.20 -37.45 -12.82
C GLN A 735 -28.37 -37.52 -14.35
N ILE A 736 -28.44 -38.72 -14.92
CA ILE A 736 -28.64 -38.93 -16.36
C ILE A 736 -30.09 -38.67 -16.80
N ASP A 737 -31.04 -38.80 -15.88
CA ASP A 737 -32.47 -38.65 -16.16
C ASP A 737 -33.00 -37.27 -15.73
N ASP A 738 -32.11 -36.37 -15.28
CA ASP A 738 -32.46 -35.02 -14.81
C ASP A 738 -32.11 -33.96 -15.88
N PRO A 739 -33.10 -33.30 -16.51
CA PRO A 739 -32.86 -32.30 -17.55
C PRO A 739 -32.03 -31.08 -17.12
N LYS A 740 -31.87 -30.86 -15.80
CA LYS A 740 -31.04 -29.79 -15.22
C LYS A 740 -29.63 -30.27 -14.86
N SER A 741 -29.29 -31.53 -15.17
CA SER A 741 -27.96 -32.11 -14.97
C SER A 741 -27.08 -31.93 -16.21
N ASP A 742 -25.79 -31.71 -16.00
CA ASP A 742 -24.75 -31.70 -17.04
C ASP A 742 -24.51 -33.08 -17.67
N ALA A 743 -24.92 -34.14 -16.97
CA ALA A 743 -24.86 -35.52 -17.44
C ALA A 743 -26.21 -36.04 -17.97
N TYR A 744 -27.19 -35.14 -18.19
CA TYR A 744 -28.49 -35.50 -18.77
C TYR A 744 -28.31 -36.11 -20.15
N VAL A 745 -28.97 -37.25 -20.38
CA VAL A 745 -29.09 -37.84 -21.71
C VAL A 745 -30.58 -37.93 -22.00
N ASP A 746 -31.00 -37.22 -23.05
CA ASP A 746 -32.38 -37.28 -23.55
C ASP A 746 -32.65 -38.70 -24.08
N ARG A 747 -33.15 -39.55 -23.20
CA ARG A 747 -33.64 -40.87 -23.56
C ARG A 747 -35.03 -40.65 -24.12
N MET A 748 -35.10 -40.49 -25.45
CA MET A 748 -36.33 -40.70 -26.19
C MET A 748 -37.07 -41.90 -25.61
N SER A 749 -38.37 -41.71 -25.42
CA SER A 749 -39.24 -42.61 -24.68
C SER A 749 -39.17 -44.03 -25.25
N ARG A 750 -39.32 -45.04 -24.38
CA ARG A 750 -39.52 -46.44 -24.83
C ARG A 750 -40.74 -46.61 -25.74
N GLU A 751 -41.60 -45.60 -25.83
CA GLU A 751 -42.78 -45.54 -26.68
C GLU A 751 -42.43 -45.06 -28.10
N GLU A 752 -41.52 -44.08 -28.26
CA GLU A 752 -41.02 -43.64 -29.58
C GLU A 752 -40.08 -44.67 -30.25
N ALA A 753 -39.40 -45.51 -29.47
CA ALA A 753 -38.58 -46.60 -30.01
C ALA A 753 -39.42 -47.78 -30.53
N SER A 754 -40.67 -47.99 -30.04
CA SER A 754 -41.55 -49.02 -30.59
C SER A 754 -42.28 -48.57 -31.85
N GLU A 755 -42.54 -47.25 -32.01
CA GLU A 755 -43.16 -46.72 -33.24
C GLU A 755 -42.21 -46.75 -34.45
N LEU A 756 -40.89 -46.77 -34.24
CA LEU A 756 -39.88 -46.86 -35.31
C LEU A 756 -39.56 -48.29 -35.77
N ASP A 757 -39.89 -49.31 -34.96
CA ASP A 757 -39.74 -50.73 -35.35
C ASP A 757 -40.95 -51.24 -36.17
N ASP A 758 -42.13 -50.59 -36.05
CA ASP A 758 -43.35 -50.96 -36.78
C ASP A 758 -43.45 -50.34 -38.19
N GLU A 759 -42.64 -49.32 -38.53
CA GLU A 759 -42.64 -48.70 -39.87
C GLU A 759 -41.67 -49.32 -40.89
N ASN A 760 -40.86 -50.32 -40.51
CA ASN A 760 -39.86 -50.93 -41.41
C ASN A 760 -40.21 -52.34 -41.94
N HIS A 761 -41.47 -52.75 -41.79
CA HIS A 761 -42.00 -53.93 -42.47
C HIS A 761 -43.18 -53.55 -43.37
N LEU A 762 -42.90 -53.10 -44.60
CA LEU A 762 -43.73 -53.30 -45.80
C LEU A 762 -42.93 -52.96 -47.08
N GLU A 763 -42.60 -54.02 -47.82
CA GLU A 763 -42.48 -54.14 -49.28
C GLU A 763 -41.64 -53.10 -50.07
N ILE A 764 -40.42 -53.48 -50.49
CA ILE A 764 -40.07 -54.01 -51.84
C ILE A 764 -38.59 -54.43 -51.84
#